data_AF-A0AAN6N9E1-F1
#
_entry.id   AF-A0AAN6N9E1-F1
#
_cell.length_a   1.000
_cell.length_b   1.000
_cell.length_c   1.000
_cell.angle_alpha   90.00
_cell.angle_beta   90.00
_cell.angle_gamma   90.00
#
_symmetry.space_group_name_H-M   'P 1'
#
loop_
_entity.id
_entity.type
_entity.pdbx_description
1 polymer ?
#
loop_
_entity_poly.entity_id
_entity_poly.type
_entity_poly.pdbx_seq_one_letter_code
_entity_poly.pdbx_strand_id
1 'polypeptide(L)'
;MFKFFLSLLPKIPLITRVALLHILRVSQQSKYLDLRTELIIALLRSFLTPSRPVSISSTQRLLNRDPGVKGRIWVSTYACPVGPEDATAVQNAMRAAIDGLKHPRAPRLDHIRFPDVVPVEAEWTGYRAAASADSRPPLISEREKYVEMMRETTSPTTVLYFHGGAYYLMDPATHRPTTKKLAKLTGGRCYSVRYRLSPQHAFPSAVMDALVSYLGLLYPPPDAYHEPVQPQHIVFAGDSAGGNLSLALLQTLLELGRQNARISWHGVERELPLPAGVAVNSPWVDMTHSSPSCQANADFDYLPALQSSESSHQSEIPPCEAWPANPPRTSLYADDAYLAHPLVTVMLARSWAGSPPVYICTGWELLADEDKYTAAKFRADGVPVVFEEFEAMPHSFALIFTDLEGSRRCFAGWAGFIKQVVEGGAEKTVESRFTSVKAKTLEETQLEPEKLTPYTEEQARERVYASMKRGGQKMERHKAVVSKISSTIRSYFQRGEPYRIFHGSTNSTRPASQKQLSGRVDISQLCNVLSIDPVRRVALVEPKVPMDQLVSATLPKGLVPPVVMEFPGITAGGGFSGTAGESSSFKHGFFDDTVDRVEMVLADGQIVEATPTNELSDLFQGAAGAVGTLGTTTLLEVRLMEAKRFVRTRYIRTHSVAEAVRVVMEETNNPDNEYLDGILYSKNHGVVVTGQLTDDTPENGKVQTFSGAWDPWFYLHARTQTQQSQERVEYVPLGEYLFRYDRGGFWVGAAAFRYFKGLVPFNKLTRWWLDDFLHTRMMYRALHGSGESGRLIIQDVAMPPQSVEELVNYTGDELNIWPLWLCPLKRRGPPTFHPFTTTPRREKERQLLRGEQTQQTAENGREKEGEGGMMLNVGVWGWGPDCPKKFVQKNRELEQVVRDLGGMKWLYAHTYYTPEEFWGMYGNHEWYSKLREKYQATNLPTVYDKVYVDPKQVEEKVAGRHWLLKRWPLAGLVGIRKAIQSKDYLLHRNATWKYKETK
;
A
#
# COMPACT_ATOMS: atom_id res chain seq x y z
N MET A 1 -23.27 -28.67 -7.52
CA MET A 1 -23.01 -28.91 -6.08
C MET A 1 -21.58 -29.38 -5.80
N PHE A 2 -21.10 -30.47 -6.42
CA PHE A 2 -19.75 -31.02 -6.18
C PHE A 2 -18.57 -30.02 -6.38
N LYS A 3 -18.56 -29.24 -7.47
CA LYS A 3 -17.53 -28.21 -7.72
C LYS A 3 -17.53 -27.08 -6.67
N PHE A 4 -18.69 -26.73 -6.11
CA PHE A 4 -18.80 -25.73 -5.04
C PHE A 4 -18.24 -26.26 -3.73
N PHE A 5 -18.56 -27.52 -3.37
CA PHE A 5 -17.95 -28.17 -2.20
C PHE A 5 -16.42 -28.26 -2.30
N LEU A 6 -15.88 -28.60 -3.48
CA LEU A 6 -14.43 -28.55 -3.73
C LEU A 6 -13.84 -27.15 -3.56
N SER A 7 -14.56 -26.09 -3.94
CA SER A 7 -14.11 -24.70 -3.78
C SER A 7 -14.09 -24.23 -2.32
N LEU A 8 -14.83 -24.90 -1.43
CA LEU A 8 -14.88 -24.59 0.01
C LEU A 8 -13.78 -25.29 0.82
N LEU A 9 -13.20 -26.40 0.32
CA LEU A 9 -12.13 -27.13 1.02
C LEU A 9 -10.95 -26.23 1.45
N PRO A 10 -10.39 -25.36 0.59
CA PRO A 10 -9.30 -24.46 1.00
C PRO A 10 -9.74 -23.41 2.03
N LYS A 11 -11.05 -23.19 2.19
CA LYS A 11 -11.63 -22.17 3.08
C LYS A 11 -12.02 -22.74 4.44
N ILE A 12 -11.87 -24.05 4.68
CA ILE A 12 -12.14 -24.68 5.99
C ILE A 12 -11.44 -23.94 7.14
N PRO A 13 -10.15 -23.58 7.09
CA PRO A 13 -9.50 -22.85 8.18
C PRO A 13 -10.16 -21.50 8.50
N LEU A 14 -10.63 -20.78 7.47
CA LEU A 14 -11.36 -19.52 7.63
C LEU A 14 -12.71 -19.78 8.31
N ILE A 15 -13.48 -20.74 7.79
CA ILE A 15 -14.79 -21.13 8.34
C ILE A 15 -14.66 -21.52 9.80
N THR A 16 -13.70 -22.39 10.15
CA THR A 16 -13.45 -22.83 11.53
C THR A 16 -13.08 -21.66 12.42
N ARG A 17 -12.21 -20.76 11.96
CA ARG A 17 -11.80 -19.58 12.72
C ARG A 17 -12.98 -18.65 13.01
N VAL A 18 -13.79 -18.32 11.99
CA VAL A 18 -14.97 -17.45 12.15
C VAL A 18 -15.99 -18.08 13.09
N ALA A 19 -16.27 -19.38 12.91
CA ALA A 19 -17.18 -20.11 13.78
C ALA A 19 -16.72 -20.10 15.25
N LEU A 20 -15.43 -20.36 15.51
CA LEU A 20 -14.88 -20.31 16.86
C LEU A 20 -14.98 -18.92 17.48
N LEU A 21 -14.60 -17.87 16.74
CA LEU A 21 -14.66 -16.49 17.24
C LEU A 21 -16.10 -16.05 17.53
N HIS A 22 -17.05 -16.46 16.70
CA HIS A 22 -18.47 -16.19 16.88
C HIS A 22 -19.03 -16.92 18.11
N ILE A 23 -18.76 -18.23 18.24
CA ILE A 23 -19.22 -19.04 19.39
C ILE A 23 -18.67 -18.49 20.71
N LEU A 24 -17.40 -18.05 20.71
CA LEU A 24 -16.76 -17.44 21.87
C LEU A 24 -17.20 -15.98 22.13
N ARG A 25 -18.07 -15.42 21.28
CA ARG A 25 -18.52 -14.00 21.33
C ARG A 25 -17.38 -12.98 21.33
N VAL A 26 -16.27 -13.33 20.66
CA VAL A 26 -15.10 -12.47 20.54
C VAL A 26 -15.22 -11.54 19.32
N SER A 27 -15.92 -11.97 18.25
CA SER A 27 -16.16 -11.10 17.09
C SER A 27 -17.18 -10.01 17.39
N GLN A 28 -16.99 -8.81 16.84
CA GLN A 28 -17.92 -7.67 17.00
C GLN A 28 -19.30 -8.00 16.41
N GLN A 29 -19.30 -8.75 15.31
CA GLN A 29 -20.47 -9.19 14.55
C GLN A 29 -21.35 -10.16 15.35
N SER A 30 -20.76 -11.02 16.20
CA SER A 30 -21.51 -12.01 16.99
C SER A 30 -22.55 -11.42 17.94
N LYS A 31 -22.41 -10.13 18.26
CA LYS A 31 -23.39 -9.37 19.06
C LYS A 31 -24.70 -9.14 18.30
N TYR A 32 -24.64 -9.00 16.97
CA TYR A 32 -25.75 -8.53 16.13
C TYR A 32 -26.23 -9.58 15.13
N LEU A 33 -25.32 -10.34 14.52
CA LEU A 33 -25.62 -11.27 13.44
C LEU A 33 -25.64 -12.71 13.96
N ASP A 34 -26.32 -13.60 13.22
CA ASP A 34 -26.20 -15.03 13.43
C ASP A 34 -24.93 -15.60 12.75
N LEU A 35 -24.53 -16.80 13.17
CA LEU A 35 -23.33 -17.47 12.66
C LEU A 35 -23.40 -17.69 11.14
N ARG A 36 -24.57 -18.00 10.59
CA ARG A 36 -24.74 -18.28 9.16
C ARG A 36 -24.42 -17.03 8.35
N THR A 37 -24.90 -15.89 8.78
CA THR A 37 -24.71 -14.58 8.13
C THR A 37 -23.24 -14.17 8.21
N GLU A 38 -22.62 -14.26 9.39
CA GLU A 38 -21.19 -13.93 9.56
C GLU A 38 -20.29 -14.82 8.69
N LEU A 39 -20.60 -16.12 8.58
CA LEU A 39 -19.86 -17.04 7.71
C LEU A 39 -20.00 -16.69 6.23
N ILE A 40 -21.21 -16.33 5.77
CA ILE A 40 -21.43 -15.92 4.38
C ILE A 40 -20.66 -14.62 4.08
N ILE A 41 -20.69 -13.63 4.97
CA ILE A 41 -19.91 -12.38 4.83
C ILE A 41 -18.42 -12.69 4.68
N ALA A 42 -17.87 -13.52 5.58
CA ALA A 42 -16.45 -13.90 5.54
C ALA A 42 -16.09 -14.66 4.24
N LEU A 43 -16.96 -15.55 3.77
CA LEU A 43 -16.75 -16.29 2.53
C LEU A 43 -16.78 -15.37 1.31
N LEU A 44 -17.79 -14.51 1.19
CA LEU A 44 -17.92 -13.52 0.11
C LEU A 44 -16.70 -12.61 0.06
N ARG A 45 -16.26 -12.06 1.21
CA ARG A 45 -15.04 -11.26 1.33
C ARG A 45 -13.83 -12.01 0.79
N SER A 46 -13.71 -13.30 1.10
CA SER A 46 -12.60 -14.14 0.64
C SER A 46 -12.62 -14.48 -0.85
N PHE A 47 -13.75 -14.32 -1.53
CA PHE A 47 -13.87 -14.47 -2.98
C PHE A 47 -13.61 -13.15 -3.72
N LEU A 48 -13.99 -12.01 -3.11
CA LEU A 48 -13.70 -10.67 -3.63
C LEU A 48 -12.23 -10.25 -3.43
N THR A 49 -11.52 -10.91 -2.52
CA THR A 49 -10.07 -10.73 -2.30
C THR A 49 -9.31 -12.04 -2.57
N PRO A 50 -9.26 -12.50 -3.83
CA PRO A 50 -8.60 -13.75 -4.15
C PRO A 50 -7.10 -13.65 -3.85
N SER A 51 -6.51 -14.75 -3.37
CA SER A 51 -5.06 -14.81 -3.08
C SER A 51 -4.19 -14.64 -4.33
N ARG A 52 -4.79 -14.79 -5.52
CA ARG A 52 -4.20 -14.47 -6.82
C ARG A 52 -5.07 -13.43 -7.51
N PRO A 53 -4.48 -12.32 -7.96
CA PRO A 53 -5.24 -11.34 -8.71
C PRO A 53 -5.81 -11.92 -10.00
N VAL A 54 -7.02 -11.50 -10.37
CA VAL A 54 -7.74 -11.93 -11.57
C VAL A 54 -7.95 -10.71 -12.45
N SER A 55 -7.77 -10.86 -13.77
CA SER A 55 -7.94 -9.73 -14.70
C SER A 55 -9.40 -9.29 -14.79
N ILE A 56 -9.63 -8.00 -15.10
CA ILE A 56 -10.97 -7.41 -15.22
C ILE A 56 -11.84 -8.19 -16.21
N SER A 57 -11.32 -8.48 -17.41
CA SER A 57 -12.07 -9.23 -18.43
C SER A 57 -12.46 -10.63 -17.95
N SER A 58 -11.64 -11.29 -17.14
CA SER A 58 -11.97 -12.61 -16.58
C SER A 58 -13.05 -12.51 -15.50
N THR A 59 -12.99 -11.48 -14.66
CA THR A 59 -14.01 -11.20 -13.64
C THR A 59 -15.36 -10.86 -14.29
N GLN A 60 -15.38 -10.01 -15.32
CA GLN A 60 -16.57 -9.70 -16.12
C GLN A 60 -17.20 -10.95 -16.74
N ARG A 61 -16.40 -11.81 -17.40
CA ARG A 61 -16.91 -13.07 -17.98
C ARG A 61 -17.56 -13.99 -16.95
N LEU A 62 -17.08 -13.98 -15.71
CA LEU A 62 -17.63 -14.81 -14.64
C LEU A 62 -18.92 -14.21 -14.07
N LEU A 63 -18.89 -12.91 -13.75
CA LEU A 63 -19.95 -12.25 -12.99
C LEU A 63 -21.11 -11.71 -13.86
N ASN A 64 -20.89 -11.54 -15.17
CA ASN A 64 -21.94 -11.07 -16.10
C ASN A 64 -22.63 -12.23 -16.81
N ARG A 65 -22.39 -13.48 -16.38
CA ARG A 65 -23.00 -14.66 -16.99
C ARG A 65 -24.49 -14.70 -16.69
N ASP A 66 -25.32 -14.76 -17.74
CA ASP A 66 -26.77 -14.94 -17.58
C ASP A 66 -27.07 -16.30 -16.89
N PRO A 67 -27.71 -16.30 -15.70
CA PRO A 67 -28.08 -17.53 -15.00
C PRO A 67 -29.26 -18.29 -15.66
N GLY A 68 -29.87 -17.72 -16.70
CA GLY A 68 -31.10 -18.16 -17.32
C GLY A 68 -32.34 -17.64 -16.59
N VAL A 69 -33.50 -17.72 -17.25
CA VAL A 69 -34.79 -17.31 -16.66
C VAL A 69 -35.52 -18.55 -16.17
N LYS A 70 -35.87 -18.57 -14.87
CA LYS A 70 -36.62 -19.66 -14.24
C LYS A 70 -37.58 -19.16 -13.17
N GLY A 71 -38.77 -19.77 -13.11
CA GLY A 71 -39.75 -19.59 -12.04
C GLY A 71 -40.79 -18.50 -12.31
N ARG A 72 -41.26 -17.87 -11.24
CA ARG A 72 -42.37 -16.90 -11.23
C ARG A 72 -41.98 -15.51 -11.73
N ILE A 73 -41.47 -15.43 -12.95
CA ILE A 73 -40.99 -14.19 -13.56
C ILE A 73 -41.32 -14.17 -15.05
N TRP A 74 -41.77 -13.01 -15.51
CA TRP A 74 -41.78 -12.63 -16.92
C TRP A 74 -40.52 -11.85 -17.22
N VAL A 75 -39.86 -12.16 -18.34
CA VAL A 75 -38.71 -11.40 -18.86
C VAL A 75 -38.93 -11.17 -20.35
N SER A 76 -38.96 -9.91 -20.78
CA SER A 76 -39.02 -9.50 -22.18
C SER A 76 -37.87 -8.54 -22.48
N THR A 77 -37.00 -8.88 -23.42
CA THR A 77 -35.81 -8.08 -23.79
C THR A 77 -36.17 -7.03 -24.84
N TYR A 78 -35.84 -5.77 -24.56
CA TYR A 78 -36.04 -4.63 -25.46
C TYR A 78 -34.70 -3.95 -25.76
N ALA A 79 -34.53 -3.42 -26.97
CA ALA A 79 -33.42 -2.54 -27.31
C ALA A 79 -34.00 -1.19 -27.74
N CYS A 80 -33.77 -0.15 -26.95
CA CYS A 80 -34.19 1.20 -27.30
C CYS A 80 -33.35 1.70 -28.48
N PRO A 81 -33.94 1.93 -29.67
CA PRO A 81 -33.20 2.40 -30.82
C PRO A 81 -32.77 3.85 -30.62
N VAL A 82 -31.64 4.23 -31.23
CA VAL A 82 -31.12 5.59 -31.21
C VAL A 82 -30.66 5.93 -32.63
N GLY A 83 -31.28 6.95 -33.23
CA GLY A 83 -30.84 7.50 -34.51
C GLY A 83 -29.64 8.45 -34.36
N PRO A 84 -28.94 8.82 -35.46
CA PRO A 84 -27.82 9.76 -35.39
C PRO A 84 -28.18 11.14 -34.80
N GLU A 85 -29.38 11.64 -35.07
CA GLU A 85 -29.88 12.91 -34.52
C GLU A 85 -30.12 12.80 -33.01
N ASP A 86 -30.77 11.71 -32.57
CA ASP A 86 -31.00 11.40 -31.15
C ASP A 86 -29.68 11.28 -30.38
N ALA A 87 -28.70 10.60 -30.98
CA ALA A 87 -27.36 10.45 -30.42
C ALA A 87 -26.70 11.82 -30.19
N THR A 88 -26.77 12.71 -31.19
CA THR A 88 -26.22 14.06 -31.10
C THR A 88 -26.93 14.89 -30.01
N ALA A 89 -28.26 14.79 -29.92
CA ALA A 89 -29.05 15.50 -28.93
C ALA A 89 -28.72 15.04 -27.50
N VAL A 90 -28.59 13.73 -27.26
CA VAL A 90 -28.17 13.16 -25.97
C VAL A 90 -26.76 13.61 -25.60
N GLN A 91 -25.83 13.62 -26.56
CA GLN A 91 -24.46 14.08 -26.30
C GLN A 91 -24.41 15.56 -25.91
N ASN A 92 -25.18 16.41 -26.59
CA ASN A 92 -25.26 17.83 -26.29
C ASN A 92 -25.89 18.10 -24.92
N ALA A 93 -26.99 17.41 -24.60
CA ALA A 93 -27.64 17.50 -23.28
C ALA A 93 -26.68 17.07 -22.16
N MET A 94 -25.98 15.95 -22.34
CA MET A 94 -25.04 15.45 -21.34
C MET A 94 -23.82 16.38 -21.18
N ARG A 95 -23.32 16.99 -22.27
CA ARG A 95 -22.28 18.03 -22.18
C ARG A 95 -22.75 19.25 -21.40
N ALA A 96 -23.95 19.75 -21.68
CA ALA A 96 -24.54 20.89 -20.99
C ALA A 96 -24.73 20.63 -19.48
N ALA A 97 -25.14 19.41 -19.10
CA ALA A 97 -25.28 19.02 -17.71
C ALA A 97 -23.91 18.90 -16.99
N ILE A 98 -22.90 18.33 -17.66
CA ILE A 98 -21.53 18.26 -17.11
C ILE A 98 -20.97 19.66 -16.90
N ASP A 99 -21.08 20.54 -17.89
CA ASP A 99 -20.54 21.89 -17.79
C ASP A 99 -21.28 22.73 -16.74
N GLY A 100 -22.61 22.61 -16.65
CA GLY A 100 -23.43 23.32 -15.66
C GLY A 100 -23.16 22.90 -14.21
N LEU A 101 -22.90 21.61 -13.97
CA LEU A 101 -22.63 21.08 -12.62
C LEU A 101 -21.17 21.23 -12.19
N LYS A 102 -20.26 21.54 -13.11
CA LYS A 102 -18.82 21.63 -12.84
C LYS A 102 -18.53 22.62 -11.70
N HIS A 103 -17.67 22.20 -10.76
CA HIS A 103 -17.20 23.09 -9.70
C HIS A 103 -16.09 24.03 -10.23
N PRO A 104 -16.01 25.33 -9.83
CA PRO A 104 -14.99 26.26 -10.34
C PRO A 104 -13.56 25.82 -10.06
N ARG A 105 -13.36 25.08 -8.96
CA ARG A 105 -12.06 24.47 -8.57
C ARG A 105 -11.73 23.16 -9.33
N ALA A 106 -12.63 22.65 -10.17
CA ALA A 106 -12.38 21.42 -10.93
C ALA A 106 -11.39 21.68 -12.09
N PRO A 107 -10.47 20.74 -12.41
CA PRO A 107 -9.53 20.87 -13.51
C PRO A 107 -10.20 21.24 -14.85
N ARG A 108 -9.48 21.94 -15.72
CA ARG A 108 -9.95 22.19 -17.10
C ARG A 108 -9.98 20.87 -17.87
N LEU A 109 -11.04 20.64 -18.65
CA LEU A 109 -11.35 19.36 -19.30
C LEU A 109 -10.99 19.42 -20.79
N ASP A 110 -9.79 19.89 -21.12
CA ASP A 110 -9.49 20.40 -22.47
C ASP A 110 -9.30 19.29 -23.53
N HIS A 111 -9.23 18.01 -23.13
CA HIS A 111 -8.92 16.87 -24.04
C HIS A 111 -9.69 15.58 -23.72
N ILE A 112 -11.01 15.66 -23.53
CA ILE A 112 -11.81 14.48 -23.18
C ILE A 112 -12.62 13.98 -24.37
N ARG A 113 -12.52 12.68 -24.64
CA ARG A 113 -13.35 12.02 -25.65
C ARG A 113 -14.74 11.78 -25.09
N PHE A 114 -15.74 12.37 -25.73
CA PHE A 114 -17.13 12.08 -25.45
C PHE A 114 -17.53 10.78 -26.17
N PRO A 115 -18.09 9.78 -25.49
CA PRO A 115 -18.42 8.50 -26.10
C PRO A 115 -19.61 8.62 -27.07
N ASP A 116 -19.65 7.71 -28.04
CA ASP A 116 -20.81 7.54 -28.92
C ASP A 116 -22.04 7.08 -28.12
N VAL A 117 -23.23 7.47 -28.59
CA VAL A 117 -24.50 6.97 -28.08
C VAL A 117 -24.95 5.82 -28.97
N VAL A 118 -25.35 4.71 -28.35
CA VAL A 118 -25.73 3.46 -29.03
C VAL A 118 -27.12 3.04 -28.60
N PRO A 119 -27.79 2.14 -29.35
CA PRO A 119 -29.00 1.48 -28.86
C PRO A 119 -28.76 0.81 -27.51
N VAL A 120 -29.68 0.99 -26.57
CA VAL A 120 -29.52 0.52 -25.18
C VAL A 120 -30.44 -0.66 -24.93
N GLU A 121 -29.87 -1.79 -24.56
CA GLU A 121 -30.63 -2.99 -24.18
C GLU A 121 -31.19 -2.88 -22.76
N ALA A 122 -32.35 -3.52 -22.55
CA ALA A 122 -32.99 -3.63 -21.26
C ALA A 122 -33.86 -4.88 -21.14
N GLU A 123 -34.18 -5.26 -19.90
CA GLU A 123 -35.14 -6.32 -19.59
C GLU A 123 -36.37 -5.76 -18.89
N TRP A 124 -37.52 -5.89 -19.53
CA TRP A 124 -38.81 -5.81 -18.87
C TRP A 124 -38.99 -7.03 -17.97
N THR A 125 -39.22 -6.79 -16.68
CA THR A 125 -39.47 -7.83 -15.69
C THR A 125 -40.83 -7.64 -15.02
N GLY A 126 -41.61 -8.72 -14.94
CA GLY A 126 -42.88 -8.76 -14.21
C GLY A 126 -43.01 -10.02 -13.37
N TYR A 127 -43.94 -10.03 -12.42
CA TYR A 127 -44.24 -11.22 -11.62
C TYR A 127 -45.22 -12.13 -12.37
N ARG A 128 -44.86 -13.41 -12.52
CA ARG A 128 -45.69 -14.43 -13.18
C ARG A 128 -46.40 -15.27 -12.12
N ALA A 129 -47.59 -14.85 -11.71
CA ALA A 129 -48.33 -15.41 -10.59
C ALA A 129 -48.76 -16.87 -10.85
N ALA A 130 -49.16 -17.19 -12.08
CA ALA A 130 -49.63 -18.52 -12.47
C ALA A 130 -48.51 -19.58 -12.60
N ALA A 131 -47.24 -19.18 -12.56
CA ALA A 131 -46.11 -20.10 -12.72
C ALA A 131 -45.73 -20.83 -11.41
N SER A 132 -45.15 -22.03 -11.55
CA SER A 132 -44.47 -22.71 -10.46
C SER A 132 -43.05 -22.16 -10.26
N ALA A 133 -42.39 -22.54 -9.16
CA ALA A 133 -40.99 -22.15 -8.91
C ALA A 133 -40.02 -22.70 -9.98
N ASP A 134 -40.40 -23.79 -10.66
CA ASP A 134 -39.56 -24.48 -11.64
C ASP A 134 -39.98 -24.26 -13.09
N SER A 135 -41.04 -23.50 -13.33
CA SER A 135 -41.56 -23.22 -14.67
C SER A 135 -40.51 -22.50 -15.53
N ARG A 136 -40.38 -22.95 -16.78
CA ARG A 136 -39.63 -22.24 -17.81
C ARG A 136 -40.51 -21.13 -18.43
N PRO A 137 -39.91 -20.04 -18.94
CA PRO A 137 -40.64 -19.07 -19.76
C PRO A 137 -41.22 -19.75 -21.00
N PRO A 138 -42.38 -19.29 -21.49
CA PRO A 138 -42.91 -19.75 -22.77
C PRO A 138 -41.98 -19.32 -23.92
N LEU A 139 -41.90 -20.17 -24.95
CA LEU A 139 -41.14 -19.93 -26.18
C LEU A 139 -42.00 -19.11 -27.17
N ILE A 140 -42.26 -17.85 -26.82
CA ILE A 140 -43.01 -16.87 -27.62
C ILE A 140 -42.13 -15.65 -27.90
N SER A 141 -42.55 -14.75 -28.79
CA SER A 141 -41.79 -13.54 -29.13
C SER A 141 -41.65 -12.57 -27.95
N GLU A 142 -40.64 -11.69 -27.96
CA GLU A 142 -40.45 -10.69 -26.88
C GLU A 142 -41.64 -9.76 -26.73
N ARG A 143 -42.30 -9.38 -27.85
CA ARG A 143 -43.56 -8.62 -27.86
C ARG A 143 -44.69 -9.39 -27.16
N GLU A 144 -44.88 -10.67 -27.48
CA GLU A 144 -45.91 -11.49 -26.82
C GLU A 144 -45.62 -11.70 -25.34
N LYS A 145 -44.34 -11.91 -24.95
CA LYS A 145 -43.94 -11.97 -23.54
C LYS A 145 -44.31 -10.68 -22.80
N TYR A 146 -44.09 -9.53 -23.43
CA TYR A 146 -44.47 -8.23 -22.86
C TYR A 146 -45.99 -8.11 -22.71
N VAL A 147 -46.78 -8.48 -23.73
CA VAL A 147 -48.24 -8.45 -23.67
C VAL A 147 -48.78 -9.36 -22.56
N GLU A 148 -48.30 -10.60 -22.45
CA GLU A 148 -48.73 -11.51 -21.38
C GLU A 148 -48.31 -11.01 -19.99
N MET A 149 -47.12 -10.43 -19.86
CA MET A 149 -46.68 -9.79 -18.62
C MET A 149 -47.61 -8.64 -18.22
N MET A 150 -48.01 -7.80 -19.19
CA MET A 150 -48.90 -6.67 -18.94
C MET A 150 -50.29 -7.10 -18.51
N ARG A 151 -50.79 -8.27 -18.95
CA ARG A 151 -52.07 -8.83 -18.47
C ARG A 151 -52.06 -9.19 -16.98
N GLU A 152 -50.90 -9.52 -16.42
CA GLU A 152 -50.73 -9.80 -14.99
C GLU A 152 -50.32 -8.56 -14.16
N THR A 153 -50.00 -7.43 -14.81
CA THR A 153 -49.60 -6.19 -14.15
C THR A 153 -50.83 -5.44 -13.65
N THR A 154 -50.89 -5.12 -12.36
CA THR A 154 -52.08 -4.51 -11.70
C THR A 154 -51.88 -3.06 -11.29
N SER A 155 -50.67 -2.51 -11.40
CA SER A 155 -50.32 -1.13 -11.07
C SER A 155 -49.63 -0.47 -12.29
N PRO A 156 -49.86 0.83 -12.56
CA PRO A 156 -49.17 1.52 -13.64
C PRO A 156 -47.66 1.68 -13.40
N THR A 157 -47.21 1.47 -12.16
CA THR A 157 -45.83 1.58 -11.69
C THR A 157 -44.82 0.91 -12.63
N THR A 158 -43.83 1.69 -13.05
CA THR A 158 -42.65 1.25 -13.79
C THR A 158 -41.40 1.62 -13.01
N VAL A 159 -40.65 0.63 -12.55
CA VAL A 159 -39.36 0.84 -11.89
C VAL A 159 -38.27 0.83 -12.94
N LEU A 160 -37.69 2.00 -13.24
CA LEU A 160 -36.48 2.09 -14.07
C LEU A 160 -35.30 1.67 -13.20
N TYR A 161 -34.80 0.45 -13.41
CA TYR A 161 -33.86 -0.19 -12.51
C TYR A 161 -32.44 -0.21 -13.09
N PHE A 162 -31.48 0.26 -12.30
CA PHE A 162 -30.04 0.18 -12.60
C PHE A 162 -29.36 -0.78 -11.61
N HIS A 163 -28.65 -1.77 -12.13
CA HIS A 163 -27.99 -2.77 -11.29
C HIS A 163 -26.70 -2.25 -10.65
N GLY A 164 -26.35 -2.78 -9.47
CA GLY A 164 -25.04 -2.59 -8.86
C GLY A 164 -23.92 -3.33 -9.59
N GLY A 165 -22.74 -3.44 -8.97
CA GLY A 165 -21.56 -4.09 -9.59
C GLY A 165 -20.42 -3.12 -9.91
N ALA A 166 -20.32 -2.01 -9.18
CA ALA A 166 -19.21 -1.06 -9.27
C ALA A 166 -18.94 -0.51 -10.68
N TYR A 167 -19.98 -0.41 -11.53
CA TYR A 167 -19.92 -0.01 -12.95
C TYR A 167 -19.16 -0.94 -13.91
N TYR A 168 -18.44 -1.96 -13.42
CA TYR A 168 -17.67 -2.86 -14.28
C TYR A 168 -18.12 -4.32 -14.23
N LEU A 169 -19.11 -4.65 -13.41
CA LEU A 169 -19.63 -6.01 -13.19
C LEU A 169 -21.15 -6.03 -13.25
N MET A 170 -21.69 -7.25 -13.31
CA MET A 170 -23.10 -7.58 -13.27
C MET A 170 -23.86 -7.13 -14.51
N ASP A 171 -25.16 -7.41 -14.48
CA ASP A 171 -26.05 -7.31 -15.63
C ASP A 171 -27.52 -7.28 -15.14
N PRO A 172 -28.51 -6.78 -15.90
CA PRO A 172 -29.93 -6.97 -15.58
C PRO A 172 -30.29 -8.41 -15.24
N ALA A 173 -29.68 -9.38 -15.94
CA ALA A 173 -29.92 -10.80 -15.74
C ALA A 173 -29.56 -11.28 -14.32
N THR A 174 -28.53 -10.68 -13.69
CA THR A 174 -28.12 -11.05 -12.32
C THR A 174 -29.04 -10.44 -11.26
N HIS A 175 -29.81 -9.41 -11.61
CA HIS A 175 -30.72 -8.69 -10.70
C HIS A 175 -32.19 -9.09 -10.83
N ARG A 176 -32.52 -10.03 -11.73
CA ARG A 176 -33.87 -10.61 -11.88
C ARG A 176 -34.54 -11.03 -10.56
N PRO A 177 -33.86 -11.61 -9.56
CA PRO A 177 -34.49 -11.91 -8.27
C PRO A 177 -35.03 -10.67 -7.55
N THR A 178 -34.28 -9.57 -7.59
CA THR A 178 -34.63 -8.27 -7.00
C THR A 178 -35.78 -7.63 -7.75
N THR A 179 -35.66 -7.50 -9.07
CA THR A 179 -36.69 -6.85 -9.91
C THR A 179 -37.99 -7.63 -9.94
N LYS A 180 -37.95 -8.97 -9.95
CA LYS A 180 -39.13 -9.83 -9.73
C LYS A 180 -39.82 -9.54 -8.40
N LYS A 181 -39.04 -9.36 -7.33
CA LYS A 181 -39.59 -9.10 -5.98
C LYS A 181 -40.22 -7.71 -5.91
N LEU A 182 -39.59 -6.70 -6.51
CA LEU A 182 -40.15 -5.35 -6.64
C LEU A 182 -41.44 -5.37 -7.46
N ALA A 183 -41.44 -5.95 -8.67
CA ALA A 183 -42.62 -6.09 -9.51
C ALA A 183 -43.79 -6.77 -8.77
N LYS A 184 -43.50 -7.83 -8.00
CA LYS A 184 -44.51 -8.50 -7.17
C LYS A 184 -45.08 -7.58 -6.09
N LEU A 185 -44.23 -6.86 -5.36
CA LEU A 185 -44.65 -6.07 -4.20
C LEU A 185 -45.35 -4.76 -4.60
N THR A 186 -44.97 -4.17 -5.73
CA THR A 186 -45.62 -2.97 -6.27
C THR A 186 -46.85 -3.29 -7.12
N GLY A 187 -46.96 -4.53 -7.62
CA GLY A 187 -47.95 -4.91 -8.64
C GLY A 187 -47.65 -4.32 -10.03
N GLY A 188 -46.50 -3.66 -10.17
CA GLY A 188 -46.03 -3.04 -11.40
C GLY A 188 -45.03 -3.91 -12.16
N ARG A 189 -44.15 -3.24 -12.90
CA ARG A 189 -43.10 -3.84 -13.74
C ARG A 189 -41.77 -3.11 -13.57
N CYS A 190 -40.67 -3.79 -13.86
CA CYS A 190 -39.34 -3.17 -13.87
C CYS A 190 -38.78 -3.11 -15.29
N TYR A 191 -38.14 -2.01 -15.65
CA TYR A 191 -37.34 -1.85 -16.86
C TYR A 191 -35.87 -1.79 -16.44
N SER A 192 -35.15 -2.91 -16.60
CA SER A 192 -33.81 -3.08 -16.05
C SER A 192 -32.76 -2.83 -17.14
N VAL A 193 -31.97 -1.77 -16.99
CA VAL A 193 -31.10 -1.26 -18.07
C VAL A 193 -29.77 -2.02 -18.10
N ARG A 194 -29.37 -2.50 -19.28
CA ARG A 194 -28.05 -3.07 -19.56
C ARG A 194 -27.09 -1.94 -19.97
N TYR A 195 -26.76 -1.07 -19.02
CA TYR A 195 -25.87 0.06 -19.28
C TYR A 195 -24.45 -0.43 -19.58
N ARG A 196 -23.71 0.31 -20.40
CA ARG A 196 -22.35 -0.05 -20.78
C ARG A 196 -21.41 -0.02 -19.57
N LEU A 197 -20.64 -1.10 -19.43
CA LEU A 197 -19.70 -1.27 -18.33
C LEU A 197 -18.36 -0.56 -18.59
N SER A 198 -17.79 -0.02 -17.52
CA SER A 198 -16.40 0.44 -17.49
C SER A 198 -15.46 -0.75 -17.23
N PRO A 199 -14.14 -0.67 -17.46
CA PRO A 199 -13.38 0.45 -18.01
C PRO A 199 -13.50 0.66 -19.52
N GLN A 200 -14.13 -0.26 -20.25
CA GLN A 200 -14.31 -0.15 -21.71
C GLN A 200 -15.12 1.10 -22.09
N HIS A 201 -16.14 1.41 -21.30
CA HIS A 201 -16.98 2.59 -21.45
C HIS A 201 -16.98 3.38 -20.15
N ALA A 202 -16.03 4.32 -20.02
CA ALA A 202 -15.94 5.21 -18.87
C ALA A 202 -17.09 6.22 -18.83
N PHE A 203 -17.25 6.90 -17.69
CA PHE A 203 -18.10 8.08 -17.56
C PHE A 203 -17.84 9.06 -18.74
N PRO A 204 -18.89 9.56 -19.43
CA PRO A 204 -20.30 9.57 -19.02
C PRO A 204 -21.19 8.46 -19.63
N SER A 205 -20.62 7.38 -20.19
CA SER A 205 -21.36 6.40 -21.01
C SER A 205 -22.61 5.83 -20.32
N ALA A 206 -22.49 5.35 -19.07
CA ALA A 206 -23.62 4.77 -18.34
C ALA A 206 -24.75 5.78 -18.06
N VAL A 207 -24.43 7.05 -17.83
CA VAL A 207 -25.42 8.12 -17.61
C VAL A 207 -26.16 8.44 -18.89
N MET A 208 -25.48 8.42 -20.04
CA MET A 208 -26.14 8.55 -21.35
C MET A 208 -27.06 7.37 -21.63
N ASP A 209 -26.64 6.15 -21.32
CA ASP A 209 -27.46 4.95 -21.51
C ASP A 209 -28.72 4.99 -20.62
N ALA A 210 -28.59 5.55 -19.42
CA ALA A 210 -29.71 5.81 -18.51
C ALA A 210 -30.67 6.88 -19.06
N LEU A 211 -30.14 7.97 -19.63
CA LEU A 211 -30.96 9.01 -20.26
C LEU A 211 -31.70 8.50 -21.50
N VAL A 212 -31.02 7.74 -22.38
CA VAL A 212 -31.64 7.07 -23.53
C VAL A 212 -32.75 6.14 -23.08
N SER A 213 -32.52 5.33 -22.04
CA SER A 213 -33.53 4.43 -21.49
C SER A 213 -34.75 5.19 -20.96
N TYR A 214 -34.54 6.31 -20.29
CA TYR A 214 -35.63 7.14 -19.78
C TYR A 214 -36.44 7.79 -20.91
N LEU A 215 -35.77 8.33 -21.92
CA LEU A 215 -36.42 8.87 -23.11
C LEU A 215 -37.18 7.81 -23.89
N GLY A 216 -36.61 6.62 -24.04
CA GLY A 216 -37.27 5.47 -24.66
C GLY A 216 -38.55 5.05 -23.94
N LEU A 217 -38.60 5.16 -22.61
CA LEU A 217 -39.81 4.90 -21.83
C LEU A 217 -40.87 6.00 -22.00
N LEU A 218 -40.47 7.27 -21.97
CA LEU A 218 -41.39 8.41 -22.08
C LEU A 218 -41.93 8.58 -23.51
N TYR A 219 -41.06 8.42 -24.50
CA TYR A 219 -41.28 8.74 -25.90
C TYR A 219 -40.79 7.61 -26.81
N PRO A 220 -41.35 6.40 -26.70
CA PRO A 220 -40.94 5.28 -27.55
C PRO A 220 -41.19 5.60 -29.03
N PRO A 221 -40.37 5.05 -29.94
CA PRO A 221 -40.61 5.16 -31.38
C PRO A 221 -41.91 4.42 -31.78
N PRO A 222 -42.52 4.75 -32.93
CA PRO A 222 -43.81 4.18 -33.34
C PRO A 222 -43.87 2.64 -33.46
N ASP A 223 -42.73 1.99 -33.68
CA ASP A 223 -42.60 0.54 -33.82
C ASP A 223 -42.30 -0.19 -32.51
N ALA A 224 -42.04 0.55 -31.42
CA ALA A 224 -41.86 -0.02 -30.10
C ALA A 224 -43.06 -0.89 -29.70
N TYR A 225 -42.81 -1.96 -28.97
CA TYR A 225 -43.88 -2.86 -28.53
C TYR A 225 -44.46 -2.53 -27.16
N HIS A 226 -44.00 -1.44 -26.55
CA HIS A 226 -44.53 -0.93 -25.30
C HIS A 226 -45.09 0.48 -25.52
N GLU A 227 -46.15 0.79 -24.76
CA GLU A 227 -46.75 2.12 -24.76
C GLU A 227 -45.85 3.16 -24.05
N PRO A 228 -46.01 4.45 -24.35
CA PRO A 228 -45.41 5.54 -23.57
C PRO A 228 -45.76 5.41 -22.08
N VAL A 229 -44.75 5.50 -21.22
CA VAL A 229 -44.93 5.48 -19.76
C VAL A 229 -44.95 6.91 -19.25
N GLN A 230 -46.02 7.28 -18.54
CA GLN A 230 -46.13 8.62 -17.94
C GLN A 230 -45.05 8.83 -16.86
N PRO A 231 -44.43 10.02 -16.75
CA PRO A 231 -43.34 10.28 -15.79
C PRO A 231 -43.76 10.04 -14.34
N GLN A 232 -45.00 10.38 -13.98
CA GLN A 232 -45.61 10.13 -12.66
C GLN A 232 -45.82 8.63 -12.33
N HIS A 233 -45.59 7.73 -13.28
CA HIS A 233 -45.61 6.29 -13.06
C HIS A 233 -44.20 5.67 -13.05
N ILE A 234 -43.14 6.47 -13.23
CA ILE A 234 -41.76 5.99 -13.27
C ILE A 234 -41.09 6.30 -11.93
N VAL A 235 -40.41 5.31 -11.36
CA VAL A 235 -39.51 5.50 -10.21
C VAL A 235 -38.13 5.00 -10.58
N PHE A 236 -37.11 5.84 -10.40
CA PHE A 236 -35.72 5.40 -10.58
C PHE A 236 -35.31 4.58 -9.36
N ALA A 237 -34.73 3.41 -9.58
CA ALA A 237 -34.25 2.57 -8.50
C ALA A 237 -32.96 1.87 -8.88
N GLY A 238 -32.18 1.52 -7.86
CA GLY A 238 -30.95 0.78 -8.06
C GLY A 238 -30.21 0.56 -6.76
N ASP A 239 -29.22 -0.33 -6.81
CA ASP A 239 -28.36 -0.66 -5.69
C ASP A 239 -26.90 -0.26 -5.99
N SER A 240 -26.15 0.16 -4.98
CA SER A 240 -24.70 0.42 -5.13
C SER A 240 -24.39 1.39 -6.29
N ALA A 241 -23.61 0.97 -7.28
CA ALA A 241 -23.34 1.73 -8.51
C ALA A 241 -24.61 2.08 -9.29
N GLY A 242 -25.64 1.23 -9.30
CA GLY A 242 -26.94 1.55 -9.90
C GLY A 242 -27.74 2.58 -9.10
N GLY A 243 -27.54 2.61 -7.78
CA GLY A 243 -28.04 3.68 -6.92
C GLY A 243 -27.39 5.03 -7.24
N ASN A 244 -26.07 5.04 -7.44
CA ASN A 244 -25.34 6.21 -7.95
C ASN A 244 -25.88 6.65 -9.32
N LEU A 245 -26.05 5.71 -10.26
CA LEU A 245 -26.54 6.00 -11.61
C LEU A 245 -27.95 6.60 -11.61
N SER A 246 -28.83 6.10 -10.73
CA SER A 246 -30.17 6.67 -10.52
C SER A 246 -30.11 8.13 -10.08
N LEU A 247 -29.22 8.45 -9.13
CA LEU A 247 -29.02 9.81 -8.62
C LEU A 247 -28.31 10.72 -9.62
N ALA A 248 -27.36 10.19 -10.40
CA ALA A 248 -26.68 10.92 -11.45
C ALA A 248 -27.63 11.28 -12.61
N LEU A 249 -28.52 10.36 -12.99
CA LEU A 249 -29.58 10.65 -13.96
C LEU A 249 -30.53 11.72 -13.43
N LEU A 250 -30.97 11.62 -12.17
CA LEU A 250 -31.80 12.64 -11.53
C LEU A 250 -31.12 14.02 -11.57
N GLN A 251 -29.86 14.09 -11.17
CA GLN A 251 -29.10 15.35 -11.15
C GLN A 251 -28.90 15.92 -12.56
N THR A 252 -28.76 15.06 -13.57
CA THR A 252 -28.73 15.45 -14.99
C THR A 252 -30.04 16.11 -15.40
N LEU A 253 -31.19 15.50 -15.08
CA LEU A 253 -32.51 16.04 -15.40
C LEU A 253 -32.79 17.36 -14.65
N LEU A 254 -32.41 17.46 -13.38
CA LEU A 254 -32.54 18.70 -12.60
C LEU A 254 -31.72 19.84 -13.20
N GLU A 255 -30.49 19.57 -13.61
CA GLU A 255 -29.64 20.57 -14.24
C GLU A 255 -30.21 21.04 -15.58
N LEU A 256 -30.60 20.11 -16.44
CA LEU A 256 -31.23 20.43 -17.73
C LEU A 256 -32.55 21.19 -17.54
N GLY A 257 -33.34 20.83 -16.53
CA GLY A 257 -34.55 21.55 -16.16
C GLY A 257 -34.28 23.00 -15.70
N ARG A 258 -33.23 23.22 -14.90
CA ARG A 258 -32.80 24.59 -14.50
C ARG A 258 -32.38 25.44 -15.69
N GLN A 259 -31.86 24.80 -16.74
CA GLN A 259 -31.49 25.43 -17.99
C GLN A 259 -32.69 25.60 -18.95
N ASN A 260 -33.89 25.14 -18.58
CA ASN A 260 -35.07 25.02 -19.45
C ASN A 260 -34.77 24.30 -20.76
N ALA A 261 -33.88 23.30 -20.72
CA ALA A 261 -33.45 22.56 -21.89
C ALA A 261 -34.56 21.64 -22.41
N ARG A 262 -34.70 21.60 -23.73
CA ARG A 262 -35.49 20.59 -24.46
C ARG A 262 -34.53 19.66 -25.20
N ILE A 263 -35.00 18.48 -25.55
CA ILE A 263 -34.21 17.51 -26.30
C ILE A 263 -34.94 17.09 -27.58
N SER A 264 -34.26 17.15 -28.71
CA SER A 264 -34.75 16.56 -29.95
C SER A 264 -34.70 15.04 -29.83
N TRP A 265 -35.84 14.38 -29.91
CA TRP A 265 -35.96 12.93 -29.80
C TRP A 265 -36.95 12.39 -30.83
N HIS A 266 -36.46 11.54 -31.71
CA HIS A 266 -37.12 11.03 -32.91
C HIS A 266 -37.73 12.17 -33.77
N GLY A 267 -36.94 13.23 -33.97
CA GLY A 267 -37.29 14.39 -34.79
C GLY A 267 -38.29 15.36 -34.15
N VAL A 268 -38.61 15.20 -32.85
CA VAL A 268 -39.57 16.05 -32.13
C VAL A 268 -38.92 16.62 -30.87
N GLU A 269 -39.13 17.91 -30.61
CA GLU A 269 -38.67 18.58 -29.38
C GLU A 269 -39.48 18.13 -28.15
N ARG A 270 -38.83 17.35 -27.27
CA ARG A 270 -39.41 16.78 -26.06
C ARG A 270 -38.97 17.50 -24.80
N GLU A 271 -39.80 17.37 -23.78
CA GLU A 271 -39.50 17.80 -22.42
C GLU A 271 -38.78 16.69 -21.66
N LEU A 272 -38.09 17.06 -20.58
CA LEU A 272 -37.37 16.14 -19.71
C LEU A 272 -38.01 16.16 -18.32
N PRO A 273 -39.23 15.60 -18.15
CA PRO A 273 -39.92 15.60 -16.86
C PRO A 273 -39.16 14.76 -15.82
N LEU A 274 -39.30 15.10 -14.55
CA LEU A 274 -38.77 14.30 -13.44
C LEU A 274 -39.64 13.05 -13.20
N PRO A 275 -39.07 11.94 -12.69
CA PRO A 275 -39.85 10.76 -12.31
C PRO A 275 -40.71 11.04 -11.07
N ALA A 276 -41.63 10.12 -10.75
CA ALA A 276 -42.46 10.19 -9.55
C ALA A 276 -41.63 10.15 -8.23
N GLY A 277 -40.47 9.50 -8.27
CA GLY A 277 -39.58 9.35 -7.12
C GLY A 277 -38.27 8.66 -7.47
N VAL A 278 -37.38 8.58 -6.48
CA VAL A 278 -36.11 7.83 -6.57
C VAL A 278 -35.98 6.94 -5.33
N ALA A 279 -35.63 5.66 -5.52
CA ALA A 279 -35.59 4.68 -4.44
C ALA A 279 -34.35 3.79 -4.54
N VAL A 280 -33.31 4.11 -3.76
CA VAL A 280 -31.98 3.51 -3.88
C VAL A 280 -31.56 2.73 -2.63
N ASN A 281 -30.77 1.67 -2.84
CA ASN A 281 -30.27 0.77 -1.80
C ASN A 281 -28.75 0.82 -1.75
N SER A 282 -28.16 1.20 -0.61
CA SER A 282 -26.72 1.33 -0.43
C SER A 282 -26.02 2.09 -1.58
N PRO A 283 -26.51 3.27 -2.02
CA PRO A 283 -25.99 3.93 -3.22
C PRO A 283 -24.52 4.35 -3.06
N TRP A 284 -23.68 4.04 -4.05
CA TRP A 284 -22.26 4.41 -3.97
C TRP A 284 -22.00 5.83 -4.46
N VAL A 285 -22.10 6.84 -3.60
CA VAL A 285 -22.18 8.27 -3.96
C VAL A 285 -20.86 9.05 -3.87
N ASP A 286 -19.79 8.43 -3.38
CA ASP A 286 -18.41 8.90 -3.23
C ASP A 286 -17.43 7.98 -3.97
N MET A 287 -17.12 8.33 -5.22
CA MET A 287 -16.20 7.57 -6.07
C MET A 287 -14.75 7.64 -5.59
N THR A 288 -14.46 8.45 -4.56
CA THR A 288 -13.11 8.68 -4.03
C THR A 288 -12.85 7.96 -2.71
N HIS A 289 -13.88 7.27 -2.17
CA HIS A 289 -13.82 6.52 -0.92
C HIS A 289 -13.27 7.36 0.25
N SER A 290 -13.71 8.61 0.35
CA SER A 290 -13.22 9.58 1.33
C SER A 290 -13.90 9.45 2.69
N SER A 291 -15.04 8.76 2.75
CA SER A 291 -15.84 8.54 3.95
C SER A 291 -15.15 7.66 5.01
N PRO A 292 -15.20 8.00 6.30
CA PRO A 292 -14.55 7.22 7.38
C PRO A 292 -15.08 5.80 7.55
N SER A 293 -16.37 5.58 7.29
CA SER A 293 -17.02 4.26 7.22
C SER A 293 -16.31 3.28 6.28
N CYS A 294 -15.65 3.76 5.21
CA CYS A 294 -14.85 2.92 4.30
C CYS A 294 -13.73 2.13 5.00
N GLN A 295 -13.33 2.52 6.20
CA GLN A 295 -12.43 1.77 7.07
C GLN A 295 -13.11 1.31 8.37
N ALA A 296 -13.86 2.20 9.03
CA ALA A 296 -14.43 1.94 10.35
C ALA A 296 -15.45 0.79 10.35
N ASN A 297 -16.16 0.59 9.23
CA ASN A 297 -17.19 -0.43 9.09
C ASN A 297 -16.71 -1.70 8.37
N ALA A 298 -15.43 -1.79 8.03
CA ALA A 298 -14.89 -2.91 7.24
C ALA A 298 -15.12 -4.29 7.87
N ASP A 299 -15.28 -4.35 9.19
CA ASP A 299 -15.60 -5.59 9.88
C ASP A 299 -17.02 -6.09 9.55
N PHE A 300 -17.99 -5.21 9.35
CA PHE A 300 -19.39 -5.59 9.07
C PHE A 300 -19.64 -5.97 7.61
N ASP A 301 -18.75 -5.61 6.68
CA ASP A 301 -19.04 -5.65 5.26
C ASP A 301 -18.32 -6.78 4.50
N TYR A 302 -18.92 -7.39 3.48
CA TYR A 302 -18.19 -8.35 2.64
C TYR A 302 -17.27 -7.68 1.62
N LEU A 303 -17.47 -6.39 1.34
CA LEU A 303 -16.56 -5.62 0.50
C LEU A 303 -15.18 -5.47 1.18
N PRO A 304 -14.08 -5.49 0.42
CA PRO A 304 -12.76 -5.15 0.98
C PRO A 304 -12.72 -3.67 1.38
N ALA A 305 -11.91 -3.34 2.40
CA ALA A 305 -11.75 -1.96 2.86
C ALA A 305 -11.29 -1.04 1.71
N LEU A 306 -12.09 -0.02 1.39
CA LEU A 306 -11.93 0.78 0.17
C LEU A 306 -10.79 1.81 0.26
N GLN A 307 -10.27 2.08 1.46
CA GLN A 307 -9.11 2.98 1.68
C GLN A 307 -7.75 2.29 1.73
N SER A 308 -7.67 0.95 1.67
CA SER A 308 -6.39 0.27 1.43
C SER A 308 -6.01 0.39 -0.05
N SER A 309 -5.72 1.62 -0.45
CA SER A 309 -4.89 1.97 -1.59
C SER A 309 -5.48 1.52 -2.94
N GLU A 310 -6.18 2.45 -3.59
CA GLU A 310 -6.46 2.40 -5.03
C GLU A 310 -5.15 2.22 -5.84
N SER A 311 -4.00 2.61 -5.28
CA SER A 311 -2.67 2.29 -5.81
C SER A 311 -2.22 0.83 -5.64
N SER A 312 -2.74 0.04 -4.69
CA SER A 312 -2.30 -1.34 -4.41
C SER A 312 -3.22 -2.33 -5.06
N HIS A 313 -4.54 -2.08 -5.07
CA HIS A 313 -5.45 -2.95 -5.81
C HIS A 313 -5.27 -2.81 -7.32
N GLN A 314 -5.00 -1.62 -7.88
CA GLN A 314 -4.74 -1.48 -9.32
C GLN A 314 -3.40 -2.02 -9.78
N SER A 315 -2.38 -1.94 -8.92
CA SER A 315 -1.06 -2.54 -9.21
C SER A 315 -1.06 -4.07 -9.12
N GLU A 316 -2.11 -4.65 -8.52
CA GLU A 316 -2.32 -6.10 -8.44
C GLU A 316 -3.17 -6.65 -9.59
N ILE A 317 -4.01 -5.85 -10.26
CA ILE A 317 -4.87 -6.33 -11.37
C ILE A 317 -4.00 -6.75 -12.57
N PRO A 318 -4.02 -8.03 -13.00
CA PRO A 318 -3.27 -8.47 -14.17
C PRO A 318 -3.78 -7.76 -15.44
N PRO A 319 -2.88 -7.36 -16.36
CA PRO A 319 -3.27 -6.69 -17.59
C PRO A 319 -4.15 -7.58 -18.45
N CYS A 320 -5.10 -6.97 -19.15
CA CYS A 320 -6.03 -7.58 -20.10
C CYS A 320 -6.54 -6.54 -21.08
N GLU A 321 -7.37 -6.95 -22.03
CA GLU A 321 -7.98 -6.05 -23.03
C GLU A 321 -8.72 -4.86 -22.40
N ALA A 322 -9.29 -5.04 -21.20
CA ALA A 322 -10.02 -3.98 -20.51
C ALA A 322 -9.13 -3.08 -19.64
N TRP A 323 -7.96 -3.54 -19.17
CA TRP A 323 -7.15 -2.82 -18.16
C TRP A 323 -5.65 -3.14 -18.27
N PRO A 324 -4.73 -2.16 -18.16
CA PRO A 324 -4.94 -0.74 -17.91
C PRO A 324 -5.67 -0.04 -19.06
N ALA A 325 -6.48 0.95 -18.75
CA ALA A 325 -7.22 1.69 -19.76
C ALA A 325 -6.29 2.51 -20.67
N ASN A 326 -6.76 2.80 -21.89
CA ASN A 326 -6.13 3.71 -22.83
C ASN A 326 -7.15 4.80 -23.24
N PRO A 327 -6.93 6.09 -22.87
CA PRO A 327 -5.79 6.62 -22.13
C PRO A 327 -5.70 6.11 -20.67
N PRO A 328 -4.50 6.12 -20.05
CA PRO A 328 -4.31 5.68 -18.68
C PRO A 328 -5.09 6.54 -17.68
N ARG A 329 -5.66 5.91 -16.65
CA ARG A 329 -6.37 6.57 -15.55
C ARG A 329 -6.30 5.71 -14.28
N THR A 330 -6.58 6.31 -13.13
CA THR A 330 -6.59 5.65 -11.81
C THR A 330 -7.97 5.21 -11.34
N SER A 331 -9.02 5.33 -12.14
CA SER A 331 -10.33 4.78 -11.79
C SER A 331 -10.87 3.89 -12.91
N LEU A 332 -11.53 2.80 -12.54
CA LEU A 332 -12.19 1.94 -13.52
C LEU A 332 -13.36 2.68 -14.19
N TYR A 333 -14.12 3.46 -13.40
CA TYR A 333 -15.37 4.09 -13.81
C TYR A 333 -15.19 5.39 -14.63
N ALA A 334 -14.33 6.30 -14.18
CA ALA A 334 -14.23 7.64 -14.76
C ALA A 334 -12.77 8.07 -14.96
N ASP A 335 -12.52 8.94 -15.93
CA ASP A 335 -11.22 9.62 -16.02
C ASP A 335 -10.96 10.45 -14.75
N ASP A 336 -9.69 10.55 -14.35
CA ASP A 336 -9.31 11.15 -13.07
C ASP A 336 -9.77 12.63 -12.95
N ALA A 337 -9.88 13.32 -14.07
CA ALA A 337 -10.39 14.70 -14.15
C ALA A 337 -11.88 14.83 -13.74
N TYR A 338 -12.66 13.74 -13.85
CA TYR A 338 -14.08 13.71 -13.51
C TYR A 338 -14.37 13.15 -12.12
N LEU A 339 -13.39 12.66 -11.36
CA LEU A 339 -13.67 12.03 -10.05
C LEU A 339 -14.40 12.96 -9.06
N ALA A 340 -14.13 14.28 -9.10
CA ALA A 340 -14.84 15.29 -8.30
C ALA A 340 -16.11 15.84 -8.99
N HIS A 341 -16.45 15.35 -10.18
CA HIS A 341 -17.61 15.83 -10.88
C HIS A 341 -18.89 15.40 -10.14
N PRO A 342 -19.89 16.27 -9.91
CA PRO A 342 -21.13 15.92 -9.20
C PRO A 342 -22.03 14.88 -9.88
N LEU A 343 -21.65 14.36 -11.04
CA LEU A 343 -22.30 13.22 -11.71
C LEU A 343 -21.52 11.91 -11.58
N VAL A 344 -20.32 11.97 -11.00
CA VAL A 344 -19.48 10.81 -10.67
C VAL A 344 -19.53 10.59 -9.16
N THR A 345 -19.15 11.61 -8.40
CA THR A 345 -19.24 11.65 -6.94
C THR A 345 -20.44 12.51 -6.56
N VAL A 346 -21.64 11.93 -6.67
CA VAL A 346 -22.94 12.63 -6.58
C VAL A 346 -23.19 13.29 -5.22
N MET A 347 -22.49 12.89 -4.15
CA MET A 347 -22.52 13.61 -2.87
C MET A 347 -22.03 15.06 -2.96
N LEU A 348 -21.30 15.43 -4.04
CA LEU A 348 -20.85 16.79 -4.29
C LEU A 348 -21.89 17.67 -5.00
N ALA A 349 -23.09 17.16 -5.29
CA ALA A 349 -24.18 17.96 -5.85
C ALA A 349 -24.47 19.17 -4.95
N ARG A 350 -24.44 20.38 -5.54
CA ARG A 350 -24.63 21.63 -4.78
C ARG A 350 -26.04 21.76 -4.23
N SER A 351 -27.03 21.31 -5.00
CA SER A 351 -28.43 21.38 -4.61
C SER A 351 -29.25 20.29 -5.29
N TRP A 352 -30.12 19.68 -4.50
CA TRP A 352 -31.19 18.76 -4.87
C TRP A 352 -32.57 19.43 -4.86
N ALA A 353 -32.64 20.76 -4.71
CA ALA A 353 -33.91 21.47 -4.74
C ALA A 353 -34.66 21.19 -6.05
N GLY A 354 -35.95 20.89 -5.93
CA GLY A 354 -36.81 20.45 -7.04
C GLY A 354 -36.83 18.94 -7.29
N SER A 355 -36.06 18.14 -6.54
CA SER A 355 -36.12 16.67 -6.67
C SER A 355 -37.50 16.12 -6.26
N PRO A 356 -37.95 15.02 -6.88
CA PRO A 356 -39.08 14.25 -6.36
C PRO A 356 -38.69 13.58 -5.03
N PRO A 357 -39.65 12.98 -4.28
CA PRO A 357 -39.35 12.24 -3.05
C PRO A 357 -38.26 11.17 -3.25
N VAL A 358 -37.44 10.97 -2.23
CA VAL A 358 -36.30 10.03 -2.27
C VAL A 358 -36.36 9.02 -1.12
N TYR A 359 -36.16 7.74 -1.44
CA TYR A 359 -35.90 6.67 -0.49
C TYR A 359 -34.43 6.25 -0.55
N ILE A 360 -33.78 6.16 0.61
CA ILE A 360 -32.42 5.65 0.77
C ILE A 360 -32.41 4.64 1.91
N CYS A 361 -31.85 3.46 1.69
CA CYS A 361 -31.51 2.57 2.79
C CYS A 361 -30.03 2.19 2.79
N THR A 362 -29.46 2.03 3.98
CA THR A 362 -28.05 1.67 4.18
C THR A 362 -27.91 0.72 5.37
N GLY A 363 -26.87 -0.10 5.39
CA GLY A 363 -26.43 -0.86 6.56
C GLY A 363 -25.37 -0.12 7.38
N TRP A 364 -24.70 -0.85 8.29
CA TRP A 364 -23.40 -0.44 8.86
C TRP A 364 -22.26 -0.84 7.92
N GLU A 365 -22.45 -0.51 6.65
CA GLU A 365 -21.59 -0.88 5.53
C GLU A 365 -20.50 0.16 5.30
N LEU A 366 -19.62 -0.11 4.34
CA LEU A 366 -18.52 0.79 3.97
C LEU A 366 -18.98 2.14 3.43
N LEU A 367 -20.20 2.22 2.89
CA LEU A 367 -20.80 3.40 2.25
C LEU A 367 -21.76 4.15 3.21
N ALA A 368 -21.80 3.78 4.49
CA ALA A 368 -22.83 4.28 5.39
C ALA A 368 -22.78 5.81 5.63
N ASP A 369 -21.58 6.41 5.74
CA ASP A 369 -21.49 7.84 6.05
C ASP A 369 -21.86 8.72 4.84
N GLU A 370 -21.55 8.27 3.62
CA GLU A 370 -21.88 8.99 2.40
C GLU A 370 -23.39 8.94 2.12
N ASP A 371 -24.05 7.83 2.44
CA ASP A 371 -25.50 7.67 2.37
C ASP A 371 -26.22 8.57 3.38
N LYS A 372 -25.74 8.56 4.64
CA LYS A 372 -26.25 9.43 5.71
C LYS A 372 -26.10 10.90 5.37
N TYR A 373 -24.92 11.29 4.87
CA TYR A 373 -24.67 12.66 4.43
C TYR A 373 -25.61 13.06 3.30
N THR A 374 -25.79 12.20 2.30
CA THR A 374 -26.65 12.48 1.14
C THR A 374 -28.12 12.59 1.56
N ALA A 375 -28.61 11.73 2.46
CA ALA A 375 -29.95 11.81 3.02
C ALA A 375 -30.18 13.13 3.79
N ALA A 376 -29.21 13.54 4.61
CA ALA A 376 -29.26 14.83 5.32
C ALA A 376 -29.25 16.01 4.34
N LYS A 377 -28.46 15.95 3.26
CA LYS A 377 -28.40 16.99 2.22
C LYS A 377 -29.72 17.13 1.47
N PHE A 378 -30.35 16.02 1.08
CA PHE A 378 -31.68 16.05 0.47
C PHE A 378 -32.69 16.77 1.36
N ARG A 379 -32.70 16.45 2.66
CA ARG A 379 -33.59 17.09 3.62
C ARG A 379 -33.32 18.58 3.79
N ALA A 380 -32.06 18.97 3.82
CA ALA A 380 -31.64 20.37 3.89
C ALA A 380 -32.05 21.16 2.65
N ASP A 381 -32.07 20.53 1.48
CA ASP A 381 -32.54 21.10 0.21
C ASP A 381 -34.07 21.08 0.04
N GLY A 382 -34.82 20.70 1.08
CA GLY A 382 -36.28 20.70 1.09
C GLY A 382 -36.92 19.50 0.40
N VAL A 383 -36.16 18.44 0.12
CA VAL A 383 -36.67 17.23 -0.52
C VAL A 383 -37.32 16.30 0.52
N PRO A 384 -38.50 15.69 0.24
CA PRO A 384 -39.04 14.64 1.09
C PRO A 384 -38.17 13.38 1.07
N VAL A 385 -37.68 12.95 2.24
CA VAL A 385 -36.74 11.81 2.35
C VAL A 385 -37.26 10.72 3.27
N VAL A 386 -37.25 9.49 2.78
CA VAL A 386 -37.40 8.28 3.59
C VAL A 386 -36.04 7.61 3.71
N PHE A 387 -35.42 7.69 4.89
CA PHE A 387 -34.13 7.08 5.18
C PHE A 387 -34.28 5.92 6.17
N GLU A 388 -33.72 4.75 5.83
CA GLU A 388 -33.73 3.56 6.69
C GLU A 388 -32.30 3.01 6.86
N GLU A 389 -31.76 3.10 8.08
CA GLU A 389 -30.49 2.45 8.46
C GLU A 389 -30.76 1.08 9.10
N PHE A 390 -30.06 0.04 8.64
CA PHE A 390 -30.17 -1.31 9.22
C PHE A 390 -28.93 -1.66 10.03
N GLU A 391 -29.13 -1.92 11.32
CA GLU A 391 -28.06 -2.20 12.29
C GLU A 391 -27.23 -3.42 11.85
N ALA A 392 -25.90 -3.26 11.84
CA ALA A 392 -24.91 -4.31 11.56
C ALA A 392 -25.06 -5.04 10.22
N MET A 393 -25.87 -4.52 9.29
CA MET A 393 -26.07 -5.13 7.98
C MET A 393 -24.94 -4.73 7.00
N PRO A 394 -24.45 -5.67 6.17
CA PRO A 394 -23.40 -5.42 5.16
C PRO A 394 -23.93 -4.71 3.91
N HIS A 395 -23.04 -4.42 2.96
CA HIS A 395 -23.38 -3.74 1.72
C HIS A 395 -24.49 -4.42 0.90
N SER A 396 -25.54 -3.68 0.55
CA SER A 396 -26.69 -4.22 -0.21
C SER A 396 -27.28 -5.51 0.39
N PHE A 397 -27.29 -5.65 1.72
CA PHE A 397 -27.68 -6.88 2.42
C PHE A 397 -29.03 -7.45 1.98
N ALA A 398 -29.99 -6.60 1.60
CA ALA A 398 -31.32 -7.02 1.19
C ALA A 398 -31.28 -7.92 -0.06
N LEU A 399 -30.34 -7.65 -0.97
CA LEU A 399 -30.17 -8.37 -2.23
C LEU A 399 -29.35 -9.66 -2.04
N ILE A 400 -28.41 -9.65 -1.09
CA ILE A 400 -27.53 -10.80 -0.79
C ILE A 400 -28.22 -11.82 0.12
N PHE A 401 -28.97 -11.35 1.11
CA PHE A 401 -29.57 -12.17 2.17
C PHE A 401 -31.09 -12.15 2.11
N THR A 402 -31.67 -12.53 0.97
CA THR A 402 -33.10 -12.34 0.66
C THR A 402 -34.09 -12.95 1.66
N ASP A 403 -33.64 -13.94 2.45
CA ASP A 403 -34.46 -14.69 3.41
C ASP A 403 -34.45 -14.12 4.84
N LEU A 404 -33.56 -13.15 5.14
CA LEU A 404 -33.53 -12.50 6.45
C LEU A 404 -34.78 -11.67 6.69
N GLU A 405 -35.21 -11.59 7.94
CA GLU A 405 -36.35 -10.75 8.33
C GLU A 405 -36.07 -9.27 8.07
N GLY A 406 -34.85 -8.80 8.37
CA GLY A 406 -34.40 -7.45 8.01
C GLY A 406 -34.50 -7.18 6.50
N SER A 407 -34.14 -8.15 5.67
CA SER A 407 -34.25 -8.01 4.21
C SER A 407 -35.70 -7.99 3.75
N ARG A 408 -36.60 -8.76 4.38
CA ARG A 408 -38.04 -8.65 4.14
C ARG A 408 -38.58 -7.27 4.50
N ARG A 409 -38.17 -6.71 5.65
CA ARG A 409 -38.56 -5.37 6.10
C ARG A 409 -38.03 -4.27 5.16
N CYS A 410 -36.78 -4.38 4.71
CA CYS A 410 -36.20 -3.47 3.72
C CYS A 410 -36.99 -3.48 2.42
N PHE A 411 -37.28 -4.65 1.84
CA PHE A 411 -38.10 -4.75 0.63
C PHE A 411 -39.52 -4.20 0.80
N ALA A 412 -40.13 -4.38 1.98
CA ALA A 412 -41.45 -3.84 2.27
C ALA A 412 -41.43 -2.30 2.31
N GLY A 413 -40.42 -1.69 2.95
CA GLY A 413 -40.22 -0.24 2.96
C GLY A 413 -39.93 0.32 1.57
N TRP A 414 -39.02 -0.34 0.84
CA TRP A 414 -38.59 0.06 -0.49
C TRP A 414 -39.74 0.00 -1.51
N ALA A 415 -40.46 -1.13 -1.60
CA ALA A 415 -41.61 -1.26 -2.50
C ALA A 415 -42.80 -0.42 -2.04
N GLY A 416 -43.00 -0.27 -0.73
CA GLY A 416 -44.05 0.56 -0.15
C GLY A 416 -43.88 2.04 -0.54
N PHE A 417 -42.65 2.56 -0.47
CA PHE A 417 -42.32 3.91 -0.93
C PHE A 417 -42.59 4.06 -2.44
N ILE A 418 -42.11 3.13 -3.27
CA ILE A 418 -42.33 3.15 -4.73
C ILE A 418 -43.83 3.22 -5.04
N LYS A 419 -44.63 2.39 -4.38
CA LYS A 419 -46.08 2.37 -4.54
C LYS A 419 -46.72 3.68 -4.09
N GLN A 420 -46.27 4.23 -2.96
CA GLN A 420 -46.80 5.48 -2.41
C GLN A 420 -46.60 6.67 -3.35
N VAL A 421 -45.43 6.82 -3.99
CA VAL A 421 -45.16 7.96 -4.88
C VAL A 421 -45.90 7.87 -6.22
N VAL A 422 -46.22 6.65 -6.69
CA VAL A 422 -46.97 6.46 -7.94
C VAL A 422 -48.48 6.51 -7.73
N GLU A 423 -48.99 5.84 -6.69
CA GLU A 423 -50.43 5.69 -6.45
C GLU A 423 -51.00 6.76 -5.50
N GLY A 424 -50.15 7.55 -4.85
CA GLY A 424 -50.56 8.58 -3.88
C GLY A 424 -51.33 9.75 -4.49
N GLY A 425 -51.20 9.99 -5.80
CA GLY A 425 -51.78 11.15 -6.49
C GLY A 425 -51.16 12.49 -6.08
N ALA A 426 -51.63 13.59 -6.67
CA ALA A 426 -51.12 14.94 -6.41
C ALA A 426 -51.41 15.46 -4.97
N GLU A 427 -52.29 14.79 -4.21
CA GLU A 427 -52.76 15.22 -2.89
C GLU A 427 -52.01 14.58 -1.71
N LYS A 428 -51.19 13.52 -1.91
CA LYS A 428 -50.46 12.85 -0.82
C LYS A 428 -48.96 13.12 -0.90
N THR A 429 -48.51 14.15 -0.19
CA THR A 429 -47.10 14.43 0.06
C THR A 429 -46.48 13.30 0.90
N VAL A 430 -45.38 12.70 0.40
CA VAL A 430 -44.55 11.80 1.23
C VAL A 430 -43.95 12.63 2.37
N GLU A 431 -44.13 12.20 3.61
CA GLU A 431 -43.48 12.84 4.75
C GLU A 431 -42.04 12.32 4.93
N SER A 432 -41.15 13.19 5.38
CA SER A 432 -39.77 12.78 5.67
C SER A 432 -39.71 11.93 6.94
N ARG A 433 -39.03 10.79 6.88
CA ARG A 433 -38.80 9.91 8.04
C ARG A 433 -37.38 9.35 8.01
N PHE A 434 -36.75 9.27 9.17
CA PHE A 434 -35.39 8.79 9.34
C PHE A 434 -35.40 7.73 10.43
N THR A 435 -35.13 6.48 10.07
CA THR A 435 -35.38 5.34 10.97
C THR A 435 -34.15 4.44 11.02
N SER A 436 -33.78 3.98 12.21
CA SER A 436 -32.84 2.88 12.40
C SER A 436 -33.61 1.62 12.77
N VAL A 437 -33.27 0.50 12.14
CA VAL A 437 -33.92 -0.80 12.31
C VAL A 437 -32.93 -1.76 12.97
N LYS A 438 -33.28 -2.28 14.15
CA LYS A 438 -32.44 -3.20 14.92
C LYS A 438 -32.31 -4.57 14.25
N ALA A 439 -31.11 -5.13 14.25
CA ALA A 439 -30.77 -6.33 13.47
C ALA A 439 -31.58 -7.58 13.86
N LYS A 440 -31.81 -7.75 15.18
CA LYS A 440 -32.45 -8.95 15.76
C LYS A 440 -33.93 -8.79 16.04
N THR A 441 -34.35 -7.60 16.49
CA THR A 441 -35.73 -7.36 16.95
C THR A 441 -36.58 -6.68 15.89
N LEU A 442 -35.96 -6.10 14.85
CA LEU A 442 -36.60 -5.19 13.89
C LEU A 442 -37.29 -3.99 14.54
N GLU A 443 -36.96 -3.68 15.78
CA GLU A 443 -37.44 -2.47 16.46
C GLU A 443 -36.96 -1.24 15.69
N GLU A 444 -37.89 -0.33 15.42
CA GLU A 444 -37.66 0.90 14.69
C GLU A 444 -37.49 2.06 15.66
N THR A 445 -36.34 2.72 15.58
CA THR A 445 -36.06 3.94 16.36
C THR A 445 -35.93 5.12 15.43
N GLN A 446 -36.59 6.24 15.75
CA GLN A 446 -36.45 7.47 14.98
C GLN A 446 -35.04 8.06 15.14
N LEU A 447 -34.49 8.53 14.04
CA LEU A 447 -33.21 9.22 13.95
C LEU A 447 -33.47 10.72 13.76
N GLU A 448 -32.62 11.54 14.37
CA GLU A 448 -32.62 12.98 14.13
C GLU A 448 -31.81 13.27 12.86
N PRO A 449 -32.40 13.86 11.80
CA PRO A 449 -31.71 14.10 10.53
C PRO A 449 -30.47 14.98 10.68
N GLU A 450 -30.48 15.94 11.62
CA GLU A 450 -29.37 16.83 11.93
C GLU A 450 -28.18 16.10 12.57
N LYS A 451 -28.39 14.89 13.10
CA LYS A 451 -27.36 14.06 13.76
C LYS A 451 -26.90 12.87 12.91
N LEU A 452 -27.43 12.69 11.70
CA LEU A 452 -27.06 11.56 10.83
C LEU A 452 -25.58 11.57 10.44
N THR A 453 -25.01 12.76 10.29
CA THR A 453 -23.60 12.93 9.93
C THR A 453 -22.96 13.97 10.84
N PRO A 454 -21.76 13.72 11.38
CA PRO A 454 -21.03 14.71 12.16
C PRO A 454 -20.30 15.74 11.29
N TYR A 455 -20.49 15.68 9.96
CA TYR A 455 -19.71 16.45 9.00
C TYR A 455 -20.53 17.55 8.33
N THR A 456 -19.95 18.74 8.21
CA THR A 456 -20.52 19.82 7.39
C THR A 456 -20.34 19.53 5.90
N GLU A 457 -21.09 20.24 5.06
CA GLU A 457 -20.95 20.18 3.59
C GLU A 457 -19.52 20.52 3.14
N GLU A 458 -18.90 21.56 3.72
CA GLU A 458 -17.50 21.91 3.46
C GLU A 458 -16.55 20.79 3.86
N GLN A 459 -16.74 20.17 5.03
CA GLN A 459 -15.88 19.07 5.48
C GLN A 459 -16.02 17.85 4.59
N ALA A 460 -17.24 17.49 4.17
CA ALA A 460 -17.49 16.39 3.25
C ALA A 460 -16.82 16.65 1.89
N ARG A 461 -16.99 17.86 1.34
CA ARG A 461 -16.37 18.30 0.10
C ARG A 461 -14.84 18.32 0.17
N GLU A 462 -14.28 18.85 1.25
CA GLU A 462 -12.83 18.88 1.45
C GLU A 462 -12.27 17.48 1.63
N ARG A 463 -13.00 16.50 2.20
CA ARG A 463 -12.58 15.08 2.20
C ARG A 463 -12.47 14.50 0.80
N VAL A 464 -13.40 14.80 -0.10
CA VAL A 464 -13.35 14.37 -1.51
C VAL A 464 -12.22 15.06 -2.28
N TYR A 465 -12.00 16.36 -2.09
CA TYR A 465 -10.87 17.03 -2.74
C TYR A 465 -9.52 16.60 -2.15
N ALA A 466 -9.47 16.36 -0.85
CA ALA A 466 -8.35 15.75 -0.14
C ALA A 466 -7.99 14.39 -0.75
N SER A 467 -8.99 13.51 -0.85
CA SER A 467 -8.85 12.14 -1.32
C SER A 467 -8.31 12.08 -2.76
N MET A 468 -8.77 12.98 -3.64
CA MET A 468 -8.28 13.13 -5.01
C MET A 468 -6.89 13.76 -5.08
N LYS A 469 -6.60 14.69 -4.16
CA LYS A 469 -5.26 15.25 -4.04
C LYS A 469 -4.26 14.24 -3.51
N ARG A 470 -4.57 13.00 -3.09
CA ARG A 470 -3.63 12.10 -2.36
C ARG A 470 -2.25 11.85 -3.03
N GLY A 471 -2.07 12.12 -4.33
CA GLY A 471 -0.74 12.33 -4.92
C GLY A 471 -0.01 13.61 -4.44
N GLY A 472 -0.68 14.77 -4.43
CA GLY A 472 -0.25 16.03 -3.82
C GLY A 472 -0.54 16.21 -2.31
N GLN A 473 -1.41 15.42 -1.69
CA GLN A 473 -1.81 15.52 -0.29
C GLN A 473 -0.78 14.88 0.64
N LYS A 474 -0.09 13.84 0.16
CA LYS A 474 1.11 13.33 0.80
C LYS A 474 2.16 14.44 0.90
N MET A 475 2.33 15.25 -0.15
CA MET A 475 3.26 16.38 -0.16
C MET A 475 2.80 17.55 0.73
N GLU A 476 1.51 17.89 0.76
CA GLU A 476 1.01 18.93 1.68
C GLU A 476 1.05 18.50 3.16
N ARG A 477 0.71 17.24 3.45
CA ARG A 477 0.91 16.65 4.78
C ARG A 477 2.39 16.65 5.16
N HIS A 478 3.26 16.27 4.23
CA HIS A 478 4.70 16.32 4.40
C HIS A 478 5.16 17.74 4.80
N LYS A 479 4.81 18.76 4.01
CA LYS A 479 5.10 20.18 4.31
C LYS A 479 4.59 20.61 5.69
N ALA A 480 3.37 20.23 6.07
CA ALA A 480 2.81 20.56 7.38
C ALA A 480 3.59 19.91 8.54
N VAL A 481 3.99 18.65 8.38
CA VAL A 481 4.81 17.94 9.38
C VAL A 481 6.21 18.56 9.46
N VAL A 482 6.84 18.85 8.32
CA VAL A 482 8.16 19.50 8.23
C VAL A 482 8.13 20.89 8.84
N SER A 483 7.08 21.68 8.62
CA SER A 483 6.92 23.00 9.26
C SER A 483 6.89 22.89 10.79
N LYS A 484 6.21 21.88 11.35
CA LYS A 484 6.20 21.63 12.80
C LYS A 484 7.56 21.18 13.33
N ILE A 485 8.28 20.36 12.57
CA ILE A 485 9.65 19.94 12.90
C ILE A 485 10.59 21.17 12.91
N SER A 486 10.50 22.00 11.87
CA SER A 486 11.25 23.26 11.72
C SER A 486 11.00 24.22 12.88
N SER A 487 9.75 24.46 13.27
CA SER A 487 9.43 25.34 14.40
C SER A 487 9.95 24.79 15.74
N THR A 488 9.87 23.47 15.93
CA THR A 488 10.39 22.80 17.13
C THR A 488 11.92 22.91 17.20
N ILE A 489 12.62 22.65 16.09
CA ILE A 489 14.08 22.78 16.01
C ILE A 489 14.52 24.24 16.26
N ARG A 490 13.84 25.21 15.66
CA ARG A 490 14.09 26.64 15.87
C ARG A 490 13.96 27.03 17.34
N SER A 491 12.98 26.47 18.07
CA SER A 491 12.82 26.71 19.51
C SER A 491 13.97 26.14 20.36
N TYR A 492 14.55 25.00 19.98
CA TYR A 492 15.76 24.48 20.63
C TYR A 492 16.97 25.38 20.34
N PHE A 493 17.13 25.80 19.08
CA PHE A 493 18.21 26.68 18.65
C PHE A 493 18.22 28.01 19.39
N GLN A 494 17.06 28.68 19.49
CA GLN A 494 16.92 29.96 20.20
C GLN A 494 17.25 29.85 21.70
N ARG A 495 17.10 28.67 22.30
CA ARG A 495 17.44 28.40 23.70
C ARG A 495 18.88 27.92 23.89
N GLY A 496 19.64 27.73 22.80
CA GLY A 496 20.98 27.13 22.85
C GLY A 496 20.97 25.68 23.34
N GLU A 497 19.83 24.99 23.24
CA GLU A 497 19.67 23.63 23.74
C GLU A 497 19.92 22.59 22.62
N PRO A 498 20.70 21.52 22.88
CA PRO A 498 20.84 20.42 21.93
C PRO A 498 19.54 19.61 21.85
N TYR A 499 19.26 19.04 20.68
CA TYR A 499 18.18 18.08 20.48
C TYR A 499 18.67 16.77 19.86
N ARG A 500 17.85 15.72 19.98
CA ARG A 500 18.04 14.45 19.27
C ARG A 500 16.79 14.08 18.48
N ILE A 501 16.99 13.42 17.35
CA ILE A 501 15.87 12.95 16.53
C ILE A 501 15.31 11.65 17.10
N PHE A 502 13.98 11.56 17.15
CA PHE A 502 13.25 10.34 17.46
C PHE A 502 12.60 9.78 16.19
N HIS A 503 13.02 8.57 15.80
CA HIS A 503 12.55 7.89 14.58
C HIS A 503 11.47 6.82 14.87
N GLY A 504 11.24 6.45 16.14
CA GLY A 504 10.32 5.38 16.56
C GLY A 504 10.87 3.94 16.53
N SER A 505 11.93 3.65 15.77
CA SER A 505 12.62 2.34 15.73
C SER A 505 14.08 2.48 15.27
N THR A 506 14.97 1.53 15.61
CA THR A 506 16.39 1.53 15.17
C THR A 506 16.98 0.13 15.07
N ASN A 507 17.89 -0.08 14.11
CA ASN A 507 18.73 -1.30 13.98
C ASN A 507 20.15 -1.10 14.57
N SER A 508 20.43 0.06 15.17
CA SER A 508 21.72 0.35 15.80
C SER A 508 21.93 -0.49 17.06
N THR A 509 23.06 -1.20 17.16
CA THR A 509 23.40 -2.05 18.33
C THR A 509 23.87 -1.25 19.57
N ARG A 510 24.05 0.07 19.42
CA ARG A 510 24.45 0.99 20.49
C ARG A 510 23.42 1.06 21.64
N PRO A 511 23.84 1.06 22.93
CA PRO A 511 22.91 1.18 24.04
C PRO A 511 22.23 2.55 24.11
N ALA A 512 20.93 2.59 24.45
CA ALA A 512 20.30 3.84 24.87
C ALA A 512 20.87 4.28 26.25
N SER A 513 21.27 5.54 26.40
CA SER A 513 21.76 6.12 27.67
C SER A 513 20.67 6.96 28.35
N GLN A 514 20.61 6.96 29.69
CA GLN A 514 19.58 7.70 30.45
C GLN A 514 19.66 9.23 30.31
N LYS A 515 20.81 9.78 29.91
CA LYS A 515 20.98 11.19 29.51
C LYS A 515 20.29 11.53 28.16
N GLN A 516 19.70 10.57 27.44
CA GLN A 516 19.01 10.74 26.14
C GLN A 516 17.50 11.07 26.22
N LEU A 517 17.00 11.50 27.39
CA LEU A 517 15.56 11.69 27.62
C LEU A 517 15.09 13.16 27.60
N SER A 518 15.99 14.15 27.57
CA SER A 518 15.65 15.57 27.38
C SER A 518 15.91 16.01 25.92
N GLY A 519 14.96 16.76 25.34
CA GLY A 519 15.11 17.38 24.02
C GLY A 519 14.95 16.44 22.82
N ARG A 520 13.71 16.13 22.38
CA ARG A 520 13.45 15.24 21.23
C ARG A 520 12.62 15.92 20.15
N VAL A 521 13.08 15.77 18.91
CA VAL A 521 12.33 16.13 17.70
C VAL A 521 11.81 14.84 17.07
N ASP A 522 10.49 14.68 17.05
CA ASP A 522 9.83 13.48 16.53
C ASP A 522 9.59 13.59 15.03
N ILE A 523 10.23 12.70 14.26
CA ILE A 523 10.04 12.59 12.80
C ILE A 523 9.32 11.29 12.41
N SER A 524 8.78 10.54 13.38
CA SER A 524 8.20 9.20 13.17
C SER A 524 7.00 9.18 12.22
N GLN A 525 6.43 10.36 11.93
CA GLN A 525 5.34 10.57 10.98
C GLN A 525 5.81 10.62 9.52
N LEU A 526 7.08 10.93 9.25
CA LEU A 526 7.66 11.06 7.91
C LEU A 526 8.02 9.67 7.33
N CYS A 527 7.01 8.87 6.96
CA CYS A 527 7.15 7.45 6.61
C CYS A 527 6.47 7.03 5.30
N ASN A 528 6.26 7.94 4.35
CA ASN A 528 5.55 7.66 3.10
C ASN A 528 6.46 7.75 1.88
N VAL A 529 6.20 6.85 0.91
CA VAL A 529 6.57 7.08 -0.49
C VAL A 529 5.55 8.09 -1.04
N LEU A 530 6.00 9.33 -1.30
CA LEU A 530 5.14 10.44 -1.71
C LEU A 530 4.72 10.28 -3.17
N SER A 531 5.67 10.02 -4.06
CA SER A 531 5.43 9.79 -5.49
C SER A 531 6.51 8.89 -6.10
N ILE A 532 6.17 8.27 -7.23
CA ILE A 532 7.09 7.53 -8.09
C ILE A 532 6.87 8.05 -9.50
N ASP A 533 7.91 8.59 -10.12
CA ASP A 533 7.91 9.04 -11.50
C ASP A 533 8.58 7.98 -12.37
N PRO A 534 7.83 7.20 -13.16
CA PRO A 534 8.39 6.14 -13.99
C PRO A 534 9.13 6.66 -15.22
N VAL A 535 8.90 7.91 -15.63
CA VAL A 535 9.57 8.54 -16.78
C VAL A 535 10.95 9.03 -16.37
N ARG A 536 11.01 9.81 -15.27
CA ARG A 536 12.28 10.27 -14.68
C ARG A 536 13.01 9.15 -13.93
N ARG A 537 12.33 8.04 -13.63
CA ARG A 537 12.81 6.93 -12.80
C ARG A 537 13.31 7.42 -11.44
N VAL A 538 12.46 8.15 -10.72
CA VAL A 538 12.75 8.65 -9.37
C VAL A 538 11.58 8.38 -8.42
N ALA A 539 11.88 8.25 -7.13
CA ALA A 539 10.90 8.19 -6.06
C ALA A 539 11.15 9.31 -5.05
N LEU A 540 10.10 10.07 -4.71
CA LEU A 540 10.13 10.99 -3.57
C LEU A 540 9.72 10.24 -2.31
N VAL A 541 10.63 10.15 -1.35
CA VAL A 541 10.48 9.31 -0.16
C VAL A 541 10.81 10.07 1.11
N GLU A 542 9.98 9.90 2.12
CA GLU A 542 10.27 10.40 3.45
C GLU A 542 11.30 9.52 4.18
N PRO A 543 12.09 10.06 5.12
CA PRO A 543 13.26 9.40 5.71
C PRO A 543 12.96 8.11 6.47
N LYS A 544 11.74 7.91 6.97
CA LYS A 544 11.36 6.71 7.74
C LYS A 544 10.69 5.64 6.86
N VAL A 545 10.66 5.80 5.53
CA VAL A 545 10.25 4.73 4.61
C VAL A 545 11.29 3.60 4.69
N PRO A 546 10.91 2.39 5.13
CA PRO A 546 11.79 1.23 5.12
C PRO A 546 11.96 0.65 3.71
N MET A 547 13.06 -0.08 3.48
CA MET A 547 13.40 -0.65 2.18
C MET A 547 12.35 -1.63 1.65
N ASP A 548 11.75 -2.45 2.51
CA ASP A 548 10.64 -3.33 2.10
C ASP A 548 9.46 -2.55 1.51
N GLN A 549 9.07 -1.43 2.13
CA GLN A 549 7.98 -0.58 1.65
C GLN A 549 8.37 0.15 0.36
N LEU A 550 9.62 0.63 0.24
CA LEU A 550 10.11 1.27 -0.97
C LEU A 550 10.13 0.30 -2.17
N VAL A 551 10.68 -0.91 -1.97
CA VAL A 551 10.67 -1.97 -2.98
C VAL A 551 9.23 -2.39 -3.32
N SER A 552 8.37 -2.55 -2.31
CA SER A 552 6.95 -2.91 -2.52
C SER A 552 6.18 -1.86 -3.32
N ALA A 553 6.58 -0.58 -3.25
CA ALA A 553 5.97 0.50 -4.00
C ALA A 553 6.53 0.63 -5.44
N THR A 554 7.82 0.34 -5.62
CA THR A 554 8.53 0.52 -6.90
C THR A 554 8.47 -0.71 -7.80
N LEU A 555 8.57 -1.91 -7.24
CA LEU A 555 8.62 -3.17 -7.99
C LEU A 555 7.39 -3.40 -8.90
N PRO A 556 6.13 -3.12 -8.47
CA PRO A 556 4.96 -3.24 -9.34
C PRO A 556 4.96 -2.23 -10.51
N LYS A 557 5.79 -1.18 -10.45
CA LYS A 557 5.99 -0.22 -11.54
C LYS A 557 7.12 -0.64 -12.48
N GLY A 558 7.68 -1.84 -12.33
CA GLY A 558 8.82 -2.31 -13.11
C GLY A 558 10.12 -1.59 -12.75
N LEU A 559 10.23 -1.06 -11.53
CA LEU A 559 11.35 -0.26 -11.07
C LEU A 559 11.87 -0.74 -9.71
N VAL A 560 13.13 -0.48 -9.41
CA VAL A 560 13.76 -0.80 -8.13
C VAL A 560 14.84 0.24 -7.80
N PRO A 561 15.10 0.57 -6.51
CA PRO A 561 16.26 1.38 -6.16
C PRO A 561 17.58 0.68 -6.57
N PRO A 562 18.60 1.39 -7.09
CA PRO A 562 19.87 0.78 -7.46
C PRO A 562 20.64 0.19 -6.27
N VAL A 563 20.48 0.79 -5.08
CA VAL A 563 21.02 0.28 -3.82
C VAL A 563 19.86 0.04 -2.86
N VAL A 564 19.68 -1.21 -2.44
CA VAL A 564 18.66 -1.61 -1.46
C VAL A 564 19.36 -2.26 -0.30
N MET A 565 19.15 -1.71 0.90
CA MET A 565 19.70 -2.33 2.10
C MET A 565 19.05 -3.68 2.36
N GLU A 566 19.87 -4.71 2.53
CA GLU A 566 19.45 -6.12 2.48
C GLU A 566 18.61 -6.52 3.71
N PHE A 567 18.54 -5.64 4.71
CA PHE A 567 17.60 -5.72 5.83
C PHE A 567 16.35 -4.86 5.55
N PRO A 568 15.17 -5.48 5.42
CA PRO A 568 13.89 -4.82 5.12
C PRO A 568 13.59 -3.55 5.92
N GLY A 569 13.99 -3.53 7.20
CA GLY A 569 13.67 -2.47 8.13
C GLY A 569 14.56 -1.24 8.14
N ILE A 570 15.66 -1.24 7.39
CA ILE A 570 16.50 -0.04 7.26
C ILE A 570 15.74 0.99 6.42
N THR A 571 15.74 2.25 6.85
CA THR A 571 14.98 3.33 6.22
C THR A 571 15.81 4.16 5.25
N ALA A 572 15.18 4.81 4.27
CA ALA A 572 15.86 5.67 3.30
C ALA A 572 16.71 6.76 3.95
N GLY A 573 16.17 7.46 4.97
CA GLY A 573 16.93 8.46 5.73
C GLY A 573 18.06 7.86 6.55
N GLY A 574 17.89 6.63 7.06
CA GLY A 574 18.96 5.87 7.72
C GLY A 574 20.05 5.45 6.75
N GLY A 575 19.71 5.14 5.49
CA GLY A 575 20.66 4.86 4.42
C GLY A 575 21.49 6.08 4.04
N PHE A 576 20.85 7.24 3.90
CA PHE A 576 21.53 8.50 3.58
C PHE A 576 22.41 9.02 4.72
N SER A 577 21.87 9.06 5.94
CA SER A 577 22.60 9.57 7.11
C SER A 577 23.61 8.57 7.68
N GLY A 578 23.47 7.29 7.37
CA GLY A 578 24.35 6.22 7.81
C GLY A 578 25.33 5.80 6.72
N THR A 579 25.91 4.61 6.91
CA THR A 579 26.81 3.99 5.93
C THR A 579 26.08 2.79 5.33
N ALA A 580 25.49 2.97 4.15
CA ALA A 580 24.66 1.97 3.47
C ALA A 580 25.34 1.48 2.19
N GLY A 581 26.26 0.53 2.37
CA GLY A 581 26.93 -0.19 1.29
C GLY A 581 26.45 -1.63 1.23
N GLU A 582 26.05 -2.09 0.06
CA GLU A 582 25.34 -3.36 -0.17
C GLU A 582 25.89 -4.07 -1.41
N SER A 583 25.38 -5.26 -1.74
CA SER A 583 25.90 -6.06 -2.87
C SER A 583 25.89 -5.36 -4.23
N SER A 584 25.11 -4.30 -4.45
CA SER A 584 25.13 -3.51 -5.68
C SER A 584 26.02 -2.25 -5.61
N SER A 585 26.60 -1.96 -4.45
CA SER A 585 27.34 -0.72 -4.19
C SER A 585 28.71 -0.65 -4.88
N PHE A 586 29.29 -1.78 -5.27
CA PHE A 586 30.46 -1.79 -6.16
C PHE A 586 30.14 -1.10 -7.51
N LYS A 587 28.90 -1.22 -8.00
CA LYS A 587 28.45 -0.61 -9.26
C LYS A 587 27.87 0.79 -9.02
N HIS A 588 27.01 0.94 -8.02
CA HIS A 588 26.21 2.16 -7.83
C HIS A 588 26.72 3.12 -6.75
N GLY A 589 27.76 2.76 -5.99
CA GLY A 589 28.20 3.53 -4.83
C GLY A 589 27.36 3.25 -3.58
N PHE A 590 27.48 4.11 -2.58
CA PHE A 590 26.63 4.06 -1.38
C PHE A 590 25.19 4.49 -1.71
N PHE A 591 24.26 4.22 -0.80
CA PHE A 591 22.85 4.60 -1.00
C PHE A 591 22.66 6.09 -1.34
N ASP A 592 23.41 6.99 -0.71
CA ASP A 592 23.34 8.43 -0.98
C ASP A 592 23.87 8.81 -2.36
N ASP A 593 24.77 8.01 -2.96
CA ASP A 593 25.17 8.21 -4.36
C ASP A 593 24.00 7.97 -5.32
N THR A 594 22.91 7.33 -4.87
CA THR A 594 21.68 7.12 -5.65
C THR A 594 20.61 8.19 -5.39
N VAL A 595 20.90 9.21 -4.58
CA VAL A 595 19.98 10.30 -4.25
C VAL A 595 20.33 11.54 -5.05
N ASP A 596 19.36 12.12 -5.76
CA ASP A 596 19.58 13.32 -6.58
C ASP A 596 19.37 14.62 -5.77
N ARG A 597 18.60 14.53 -4.69
CA ARG A 597 18.15 15.69 -3.90
C ARG A 597 17.73 15.30 -2.49
N VAL A 598 18.08 16.14 -1.52
CA VAL A 598 17.66 15.99 -0.11
C VAL A 598 17.06 17.29 0.43
N GLU A 599 15.89 17.20 1.08
CA GLU A 599 15.35 18.28 1.90
C GLU A 599 15.81 18.07 3.34
N MET A 600 16.28 19.15 3.97
CA MET A 600 16.79 19.12 5.33
C MET A 600 16.27 20.31 6.14
N VAL A 601 16.05 20.09 7.43
CA VAL A 601 15.88 21.14 8.44
C VAL A 601 17.21 21.36 9.15
N LEU A 602 17.81 22.54 8.97
CA LEU A 602 19.08 22.94 9.60
C LEU A 602 18.93 23.17 11.11
N ALA A 603 20.05 23.34 11.80
CA ALA A 603 20.07 23.50 13.25
C ALA A 603 19.29 24.73 13.75
N ASP A 604 19.22 25.80 12.94
CA ASP A 604 18.46 27.03 13.21
C ASP A 604 16.96 26.92 12.85
N GLY A 605 16.55 25.77 12.29
CA GLY A 605 15.20 25.50 11.82
C GLY A 605 14.91 26.02 10.42
N GLN A 606 15.90 26.46 9.63
CA GLN A 606 15.72 26.73 8.22
C GLN A 606 15.47 25.42 7.45
N ILE A 607 14.49 25.42 6.54
CA ILE A 607 14.26 24.31 5.61
C ILE A 607 15.06 24.61 4.34
N VAL A 608 15.93 23.69 3.94
CA VAL A 608 16.80 23.83 2.78
C VAL A 608 16.72 22.60 1.89
N GLU A 609 17.08 22.79 0.62
CA GLU A 609 17.15 21.73 -0.37
C GLU A 609 18.58 21.67 -0.93
N ALA A 610 19.26 20.55 -0.69
CA ALA A 610 20.62 20.33 -1.14
C ALA A 610 20.65 19.31 -2.27
N THR A 611 21.42 19.59 -3.32
CA THR A 611 21.69 18.68 -4.43
C THR A 611 23.20 18.55 -4.64
N PRO A 612 23.68 17.55 -5.38
CA PRO A 612 25.10 17.45 -5.71
C PRO A 612 25.67 18.65 -6.49
N THR A 613 24.81 19.48 -7.10
CA THR A 613 25.22 20.51 -8.06
C THR A 613 24.83 21.94 -7.68
N ASN A 614 24.10 22.15 -6.58
CA ASN A 614 23.72 23.49 -6.13
C ASN A 614 24.72 24.08 -5.12
N GLU A 615 24.44 25.30 -4.65
CA GLU A 615 25.25 26.03 -3.67
C GLU A 615 25.33 25.36 -2.28
N LEU A 616 24.51 24.33 -2.04
CA LEU A 616 24.51 23.50 -0.83
C LEU A 616 25.10 22.10 -1.09
N SER A 617 25.84 21.91 -2.16
CA SER A 617 26.49 20.63 -2.50
C SER A 617 27.48 20.15 -1.44
N ASP A 618 28.14 21.05 -0.71
CA ASP A 618 29.01 20.70 0.41
C ASP A 618 28.22 20.19 1.63
N LEU A 619 27.01 20.72 1.88
CA LEU A 619 26.07 20.14 2.84
C LEU A 619 25.58 18.76 2.39
N PHE A 620 25.20 18.60 1.11
CA PHE A 620 24.75 17.32 0.57
C PHE A 620 25.80 16.22 0.80
N GLN A 621 27.05 16.49 0.43
CA GLN A 621 28.17 15.54 0.57
C GLN A 621 28.55 15.31 2.04
N GLY A 622 28.66 16.39 2.81
CA GLY A 622 29.09 16.32 4.21
C GLY A 622 28.05 15.74 5.17
N ALA A 623 26.76 15.84 4.84
CA ALA A 623 25.67 15.27 5.66
C ALA A 623 25.52 13.75 5.48
N ALA A 624 25.92 13.21 4.32
CA ALA A 624 25.92 11.78 4.07
C ALA A 624 26.90 11.06 5.02
N GLY A 625 26.42 10.01 5.69
CA GLY A 625 27.18 9.30 6.74
C GLY A 625 27.38 10.07 8.06
N ALA A 626 26.98 11.34 8.15
CA ALA A 626 27.18 12.17 9.34
C ALA A 626 26.12 11.95 10.44
N VAL A 627 25.29 10.91 10.33
CA VAL A 627 24.29 10.51 11.34
C VAL A 627 23.39 11.66 11.83
N GLY A 628 23.06 12.57 10.92
CA GLY A 628 22.18 13.72 11.16
C GLY A 628 22.76 14.77 12.12
N THR A 629 24.06 15.07 12.05
CA THR A 629 24.72 16.09 12.90
C THR A 629 24.87 17.47 12.24
N LEU A 630 24.58 17.58 10.94
CA LEU A 630 24.55 18.85 10.19
C LEU A 630 23.12 19.35 9.93
N GLY A 631 22.11 18.51 10.18
CA GLY A 631 20.70 18.82 9.97
C GLY A 631 19.84 17.56 10.02
N THR A 632 18.53 17.76 9.90
CA THR A 632 17.53 16.69 9.91
C THR A 632 16.97 16.47 8.52
N THR A 633 17.30 15.34 7.88
CA THR A 633 16.70 14.97 6.59
C THR A 633 15.19 14.75 6.73
N THR A 634 14.41 15.37 5.85
CA THR A 634 12.95 15.29 5.81
C THR A 634 12.41 14.70 4.52
N LEU A 635 13.11 14.81 3.39
CA LEU A 635 12.72 14.24 2.10
C LEU A 635 13.94 13.83 1.28
N LEU A 636 13.82 12.75 0.50
CA LEU A 636 14.84 12.30 -0.46
C LEU A 636 14.20 12.06 -1.83
N GLU A 637 14.87 12.46 -2.91
CA GLU A 637 14.59 12.02 -4.28
C GLU A 637 15.57 10.89 -4.64
N VAL A 638 15.09 9.65 -4.62
CA VAL A 638 15.89 8.44 -4.85
C VAL A 638 15.76 8.01 -6.31
N ARG A 639 16.88 7.82 -7.00
CA ARG A 639 16.90 7.27 -8.36
C ARG A 639 16.43 5.82 -8.36
N LEU A 640 15.81 5.42 -9.46
CA LEU A 640 15.32 4.08 -9.72
C LEU A 640 15.95 3.53 -11.00
N MET A 641 16.07 2.22 -11.07
CA MET A 641 16.46 1.49 -12.27
C MET A 641 15.36 0.49 -12.65
N GLU A 642 15.44 0.00 -13.89
CA GLU A 642 14.51 -1.02 -14.38
C GLU A 642 14.63 -2.30 -13.55
N ALA A 643 13.49 -2.83 -13.11
CA ALA A 643 13.43 -4.10 -12.42
C ALA A 643 13.24 -5.24 -13.42
N LYS A 644 13.99 -6.33 -13.21
CA LYS A 644 13.80 -7.60 -13.91
C LYS A 644 13.13 -8.62 -13.00
N ARG A 645 12.58 -9.69 -13.59
CA ARG A 645 11.85 -10.70 -12.82
C ARG A 645 12.74 -11.49 -11.87
N PHE A 646 13.96 -11.81 -12.30
CA PHE A 646 14.90 -12.66 -11.59
C PHE A 646 16.29 -12.03 -11.51
N VAL A 647 17.06 -12.52 -10.54
CA VAL A 647 18.50 -12.40 -10.46
C VAL A 647 19.06 -13.79 -10.77
N ARG A 648 19.82 -13.90 -11.86
CA ARG A 648 20.63 -15.07 -12.16
C ARG A 648 21.82 -15.06 -11.21
N THR A 649 21.75 -15.88 -10.17
CA THR A 649 22.71 -15.92 -9.07
C THR A 649 23.73 -17.04 -9.29
N ARG A 650 25.01 -16.69 -9.32
CA ARG A 650 26.13 -17.64 -9.42
C ARG A 650 26.86 -17.74 -8.08
N TYR A 651 27.08 -18.96 -7.61
CA TYR A 651 27.84 -19.27 -6.39
C TYR A 651 29.18 -19.88 -6.80
N ILE A 652 30.29 -19.21 -6.49
CA ILE A 652 31.65 -19.59 -6.88
C ILE A 652 32.44 -20.00 -5.64
N ARG A 653 32.89 -21.25 -5.58
CA ARG A 653 33.67 -21.80 -4.47
C ARG A 653 35.13 -21.31 -4.51
N THR A 654 35.67 -20.82 -3.39
CA THR A 654 37.08 -20.36 -3.28
C THR A 654 37.84 -20.98 -2.09
N HIS A 655 39.01 -21.55 -2.31
CA HIS A 655 39.72 -22.45 -1.38
C HIS A 655 40.69 -21.75 -0.44
N SER A 656 40.86 -20.43 -0.55
CA SER A 656 41.62 -19.60 0.39
C SER A 656 41.03 -18.20 0.51
N VAL A 657 41.43 -17.47 1.56
CA VAL A 657 41.03 -16.06 1.74
C VAL A 657 41.57 -15.20 0.60
N ALA A 658 42.85 -15.34 0.24
CA ALA A 658 43.44 -14.63 -0.88
C ALA A 658 42.72 -14.89 -2.21
N GLU A 659 42.33 -16.15 -2.47
CA GLU A 659 41.55 -16.49 -3.67
C GLU A 659 40.17 -15.82 -3.64
N ALA A 660 39.47 -15.85 -2.50
CA ALA A 660 38.16 -15.20 -2.36
C ALA A 660 38.24 -13.69 -2.63
N VAL A 661 39.23 -13.01 -2.05
CA VAL A 661 39.45 -11.57 -2.28
C VAL A 661 39.73 -11.31 -3.76
N ARG A 662 40.63 -12.08 -4.38
CA ARG A 662 40.95 -11.93 -5.80
C ARG A 662 39.71 -12.09 -6.68
N VAL A 663 38.93 -13.17 -6.49
CA VAL A 663 37.73 -13.45 -7.31
C VAL A 663 36.67 -12.37 -7.12
N VAL A 664 36.43 -11.90 -5.89
CA VAL A 664 35.51 -10.77 -5.65
C VAL A 664 35.97 -9.55 -6.45
N MET A 665 37.26 -9.19 -6.38
CA MET A 665 37.78 -8.01 -7.08
C MET A 665 37.76 -8.18 -8.60
N GLU A 666 38.04 -9.37 -9.13
CA GLU A 666 37.92 -9.67 -10.57
C GLU A 666 36.47 -9.48 -11.06
N GLU A 667 35.49 -10.01 -10.32
CA GLU A 667 34.05 -9.90 -10.67
C GLU A 667 33.49 -8.48 -10.58
N THR A 668 34.17 -7.54 -9.89
CA THR A 668 33.78 -6.12 -9.93
C THR A 668 33.93 -5.50 -11.31
N ASN A 669 34.78 -6.07 -12.17
CA ASN A 669 35.03 -5.59 -13.53
C ASN A 669 34.06 -6.19 -14.56
N ASN A 670 33.22 -7.14 -14.15
CA ASN A 670 32.25 -7.76 -15.03
C ASN A 670 31.02 -6.84 -15.18
N PRO A 671 30.77 -6.26 -16.37
CA PRO A 671 29.71 -5.27 -16.57
C PRO A 671 28.29 -5.86 -16.42
N ASP A 672 28.16 -7.18 -16.61
CA ASP A 672 26.88 -7.90 -16.54
C ASP A 672 26.44 -8.18 -15.10
N ASN A 673 27.32 -8.01 -14.11
CA ASN A 673 26.96 -8.18 -12.71
C ASN A 673 26.23 -6.91 -12.21
N GLU A 674 25.06 -7.07 -11.62
CA GLU A 674 24.35 -6.03 -10.86
C GLU A 674 24.62 -6.16 -9.36
N TYR A 675 24.83 -7.38 -8.88
CA TYR A 675 25.05 -7.69 -7.49
C TYR A 675 26.31 -8.55 -7.32
N LEU A 676 27.08 -8.27 -6.28
CA LEU A 676 28.30 -8.97 -5.94
C LEU A 676 28.55 -8.90 -4.43
N ASP A 677 28.66 -10.07 -3.80
CA ASP A 677 29.13 -10.20 -2.42
C ASP A 677 29.83 -11.56 -2.22
N GLY A 678 30.19 -11.88 -0.99
CA GLY A 678 30.85 -13.13 -0.67
C GLY A 678 30.72 -13.51 0.80
N ILE A 679 30.92 -14.79 1.09
CA ILE A 679 30.83 -15.36 2.43
C ILE A 679 32.05 -16.25 2.66
N LEU A 680 32.83 -15.97 3.70
CA LEU A 680 33.89 -16.84 4.18
C LEU A 680 33.37 -17.67 5.36
N TYR A 681 33.30 -18.98 5.22
CA TYR A 681 32.91 -19.92 6.28
C TYR A 681 34.09 -20.40 7.12
N SER A 682 35.29 -20.37 6.54
CA SER A 682 36.56 -20.69 7.16
C SER A 682 37.70 -20.14 6.28
N LYS A 683 38.95 -20.25 6.75
CA LYS A 683 40.15 -19.89 5.98
C LYS A 683 40.27 -20.63 4.63
N ASN A 684 39.63 -21.80 4.51
CA ASN A 684 39.66 -22.63 3.31
C ASN A 684 38.30 -22.80 2.62
N HIS A 685 37.23 -22.20 3.15
CA HIS A 685 35.89 -22.25 2.55
C HIS A 685 35.30 -20.86 2.34
N GLY A 686 35.56 -20.25 1.19
CA GLY A 686 34.85 -19.08 0.69
C GLY A 686 33.83 -19.40 -0.41
N VAL A 687 32.85 -18.51 -0.55
CA VAL A 687 31.86 -18.47 -1.62
C VAL A 687 31.71 -17.03 -2.10
N VAL A 688 32.01 -16.77 -3.37
CA VAL A 688 31.68 -15.49 -4.04
C VAL A 688 30.33 -15.63 -4.73
N VAL A 689 29.47 -14.64 -4.58
CA VAL A 689 28.12 -14.64 -5.12
C VAL A 689 27.98 -13.48 -6.09
N THR A 690 27.63 -13.78 -7.34
CA THR A 690 27.33 -12.75 -8.35
C THR A 690 25.86 -12.84 -8.75
N GLY A 691 25.27 -11.72 -9.14
CA GLY A 691 23.87 -11.63 -9.54
C GLY A 691 23.70 -10.76 -10.78
N GLN A 692 23.08 -11.31 -11.82
CA GLN A 692 22.76 -10.61 -13.07
C GLN A 692 21.23 -10.47 -13.19
N LEU A 693 20.73 -9.28 -13.49
CA LEU A 693 19.29 -9.07 -13.69
C LEU A 693 18.80 -9.72 -14.99
N THR A 694 17.71 -10.50 -14.95
CA THR A 694 17.16 -11.16 -16.14
C THR A 694 15.65 -11.40 -16.05
N ASP A 695 14.98 -11.38 -17.21
CA ASP A 695 13.58 -11.79 -17.37
C ASP A 695 13.43 -13.26 -17.80
N ASP A 696 14.55 -13.93 -18.11
CA ASP A 696 14.58 -15.30 -18.62
C ASP A 696 14.08 -16.30 -17.58
N THR A 697 13.45 -17.36 -18.08
CA THR A 697 12.99 -18.47 -17.25
C THR A 697 14.11 -19.45 -16.92
N PRO A 698 14.12 -20.08 -15.73
CA PRO A 698 15.12 -21.08 -15.40
C PRO A 698 15.01 -22.28 -16.35
N GLU A 699 16.12 -22.71 -16.98
CA GLU A 699 16.15 -23.80 -17.98
C GLU A 699 15.54 -25.12 -17.49
N ASN A 700 15.46 -25.34 -16.16
CA ASN A 700 14.90 -26.53 -15.51
C ASN A 700 13.79 -26.23 -14.47
N GLY A 701 13.11 -25.09 -14.58
CA GLY A 701 11.82 -24.83 -13.91
C GLY A 701 11.81 -24.66 -12.38
N LYS A 702 12.96 -24.63 -11.69
CA LYS A 702 12.98 -24.43 -10.23
C LYS A 702 13.61 -23.10 -9.85
N VAL A 703 12.74 -22.18 -9.42
CA VAL A 703 13.10 -20.90 -8.82
C VAL A 703 13.54 -21.14 -7.37
N GLN A 704 14.57 -20.44 -6.91
CA GLN A 704 15.02 -20.50 -5.51
C GLN A 704 14.49 -19.28 -4.73
N THR A 705 13.85 -19.53 -3.59
CA THR A 705 13.32 -18.50 -2.69
C THR A 705 13.97 -18.59 -1.30
N PHE A 706 13.90 -17.51 -0.51
CA PHE A 706 14.54 -17.45 0.81
C PHE A 706 13.62 -16.92 1.92
N SER A 707 12.46 -16.36 1.57
CA SER A 707 11.55 -15.69 2.50
C SER A 707 10.53 -16.61 3.17
N GLY A 708 10.29 -17.81 2.62
CA GLY A 708 9.31 -18.77 3.13
C GLY A 708 9.77 -19.52 4.38
N ALA A 709 8.82 -19.95 5.20
CA ALA A 709 9.11 -20.66 6.45
C ALA A 709 9.88 -21.99 6.24
N TRP A 710 9.71 -22.63 5.08
CA TRP A 710 10.42 -23.86 4.72
C TRP A 710 11.70 -23.64 3.91
N ASP A 711 11.96 -22.40 3.48
CA ASP A 711 13.11 -22.09 2.64
C ASP A 711 14.42 -22.30 3.43
N PRO A 712 15.57 -22.49 2.77
CA PRO A 712 16.84 -22.40 3.48
C PRO A 712 17.14 -20.95 3.88
N TRP A 713 17.96 -20.74 4.90
CA TRP A 713 18.57 -19.41 5.08
C TRP A 713 19.66 -19.26 4.01
N PHE A 714 19.77 -18.08 3.39
CA PHE A 714 20.64 -17.87 2.22
C PHE A 714 22.08 -18.35 2.45
N TYR A 715 22.71 -17.95 3.56
CA TYR A 715 24.10 -18.36 3.84
C TYR A 715 24.25 -19.88 4.08
N LEU A 716 23.23 -20.59 4.56
CA LEU A 716 23.30 -22.06 4.68
C LEU A 716 23.16 -22.73 3.31
N HIS A 717 22.31 -22.15 2.46
CA HIS A 717 22.12 -22.59 1.08
C HIS A 717 23.40 -22.44 0.27
N ALA A 718 23.99 -21.24 0.25
CA ALA A 718 25.25 -20.96 -0.46
C ALA A 718 26.38 -21.91 -0.04
N ARG A 719 26.49 -22.22 1.26
CA ARG A 719 27.44 -23.23 1.75
C ARG A 719 27.14 -24.62 1.18
N THR A 720 25.88 -25.03 1.20
CA THR A 720 25.44 -26.37 0.76
C THR A 720 25.67 -26.55 -0.74
N GLN A 721 25.34 -25.55 -1.56
CA GLN A 721 25.52 -25.61 -3.01
C GLN A 721 27.00 -25.76 -3.42
N THR A 722 27.91 -25.22 -2.61
CA THR A 722 29.35 -25.19 -2.89
C THR A 722 30.16 -26.26 -2.14
N GLN A 723 29.51 -27.15 -1.38
CA GLN A 723 30.20 -28.27 -0.73
C GLN A 723 30.72 -29.32 -1.71
N GLN A 724 29.99 -29.53 -2.82
CA GLN A 724 30.29 -30.60 -3.80
C GLN A 724 30.53 -30.05 -5.22
N SER A 725 30.26 -28.77 -5.45
CA SER A 725 30.37 -28.13 -6.77
C SER A 725 31.33 -26.95 -6.70
N GLN A 726 32.17 -26.80 -7.72
CA GLN A 726 33.05 -25.63 -7.87
C GLN A 726 32.23 -24.37 -8.18
N GLU A 727 31.13 -24.52 -8.93
CA GLU A 727 30.23 -23.44 -9.31
C GLU A 727 28.79 -23.94 -9.39
N ARG A 728 27.83 -23.07 -9.04
CA ARG A 728 26.40 -23.33 -9.19
C ARG A 728 25.68 -22.07 -9.66
N VAL A 729 24.73 -22.21 -10.59
CA VAL A 729 23.86 -21.11 -11.05
C VAL A 729 22.41 -21.42 -10.71
N GLU A 730 21.70 -20.44 -10.18
CA GLU A 730 20.27 -20.50 -9.87
C GLU A 730 19.58 -19.18 -10.24
N TYR A 731 18.26 -19.17 -10.24
CA TYR A 731 17.45 -17.99 -10.54
C TYR A 731 16.59 -17.66 -9.32
N VAL A 732 16.84 -16.49 -8.75
CA VAL A 732 16.20 -15.99 -7.53
C VAL A 732 15.29 -14.84 -7.92
N PRO A 733 14.01 -14.81 -7.51
CA PRO A 733 13.13 -13.67 -7.78
C PRO A 733 13.73 -12.39 -7.20
N LEU A 734 13.62 -11.26 -7.90
CA LEU A 734 14.32 -10.03 -7.52
C LEU A 734 14.05 -9.62 -6.06
N GLY A 735 12.78 -9.58 -5.63
CA GLY A 735 12.42 -9.27 -4.24
C GLY A 735 13.01 -10.25 -3.21
N GLU A 736 13.10 -11.54 -3.55
CA GLU A 736 13.72 -12.57 -2.70
C GLU A 736 15.24 -12.40 -2.61
N TYR A 737 15.89 -11.98 -3.70
CA TYR A 737 17.33 -11.73 -3.72
C TYR A 737 17.72 -10.50 -2.89
N LEU A 738 16.97 -9.40 -3.04
CA LEU A 738 17.22 -8.15 -2.32
C LEU A 738 17.16 -8.34 -0.79
N PHE A 739 16.24 -9.18 -0.31
CA PHE A 739 16.06 -9.43 1.12
C PHE A 739 16.52 -10.83 1.56
N ARG A 740 17.44 -11.46 0.82
CA ARG A 740 17.92 -12.84 1.06
C ARG A 740 18.53 -13.05 2.45
N TYR A 741 19.03 -11.99 3.08
CA TYR A 741 19.61 -12.02 4.43
C TYR A 741 18.64 -11.65 5.56
N ASP A 742 17.39 -11.28 5.25
CA ASP A 742 16.41 -10.94 6.29
C ASP A 742 16.16 -12.14 7.23
N ARG A 743 15.99 -13.32 6.64
CA ARG A 743 15.75 -14.53 7.42
C ARG A 743 17.08 -15.02 8.03
N GLY A 744 17.17 -14.89 9.33
CA GLY A 744 18.38 -15.17 10.11
C GLY A 744 19.28 -13.97 10.35
N GLY A 745 19.01 -12.80 9.74
CA GLY A 745 19.84 -11.60 9.88
C GLY A 745 21.27 -11.93 9.52
N PHE A 746 21.49 -12.29 8.26
CA PHE A 746 22.64 -13.09 7.81
C PHE A 746 22.70 -14.45 8.53
N TRP A 747 23.62 -14.59 9.49
CA TRP A 747 23.82 -15.81 10.30
C TRP A 747 23.67 -15.57 11.80
N VAL A 748 23.47 -14.31 12.22
CA VAL A 748 23.47 -13.95 13.64
C VAL A 748 22.25 -14.52 14.37
N GLY A 749 21.17 -14.82 13.66
CA GLY A 749 19.99 -15.51 14.20
C GLY A 749 20.31 -16.89 14.78
N ALA A 750 21.38 -17.57 14.33
CA ALA A 750 21.84 -18.82 14.93
C ALA A 750 22.33 -18.62 16.38
N ALA A 751 22.77 -17.42 16.74
CA ALA A 751 23.16 -17.06 18.10
C ALA A 751 21.99 -17.19 19.09
N ALA A 752 20.75 -16.91 18.66
CA ALA A 752 19.56 -17.05 19.50
C ALA A 752 19.32 -18.51 19.92
N PHE A 753 19.60 -19.48 19.04
CA PHE A 753 19.50 -20.91 19.39
C PHE A 753 20.60 -21.34 20.37
N ARG A 754 21.82 -20.81 20.20
CA ARG A 754 22.94 -21.05 21.13
C ARG A 754 22.67 -20.42 22.51
N TYR A 755 22.01 -19.26 22.55
CA TYR A 755 21.61 -18.60 23.79
C TYR A 755 20.77 -19.55 24.67
N PHE A 756 19.81 -20.29 24.10
CA PHE A 756 19.01 -21.27 24.85
C PHE A 756 19.70 -22.61 25.12
N LYS A 757 21.05 -22.66 25.02
CA LYS A 757 21.92 -23.79 25.41
C LYS A 757 21.46 -25.16 24.87
N GLY A 758 20.94 -25.19 23.64
CA GLY A 758 20.51 -26.43 22.98
C GLY A 758 19.11 -26.94 23.36
N LEU A 759 18.38 -26.26 24.26
CA LEU A 759 16.96 -26.58 24.52
C LEU A 759 16.09 -26.47 23.26
N VAL A 760 16.48 -25.59 22.34
CA VAL A 760 15.89 -25.45 21.01
C VAL A 760 16.97 -25.83 19.98
N PRO A 761 16.90 -27.01 19.35
CA PRO A 761 17.93 -27.44 18.39
C PRO A 761 17.91 -26.55 17.14
N PHE A 762 19.07 -26.27 16.55
CA PHE A 762 19.16 -25.51 15.29
C PHE A 762 19.02 -26.44 14.08
N ASN A 763 17.79 -26.71 13.65
CA ASN A 763 17.48 -27.59 12.51
C ASN A 763 16.36 -27.02 11.63
N LYS A 764 15.96 -27.74 10.57
CA LYS A 764 14.91 -27.26 9.63
C LYS A 764 13.55 -27.11 10.32
N LEU A 765 13.19 -28.03 11.21
CA LEU A 765 11.87 -28.05 11.85
C LEU A 765 11.70 -26.89 12.84
N THR A 766 12.70 -26.62 13.67
CA THR A 766 12.64 -25.51 14.63
C THR A 766 12.69 -24.16 13.95
N ARG A 767 13.46 -24.01 12.87
CA ARG A 767 13.45 -22.77 12.05
C ARG A 767 12.12 -22.52 11.38
N TRP A 768 11.43 -23.57 10.92
CA TRP A 768 10.07 -23.45 10.40
C TRP A 768 9.07 -23.05 11.50
N TRP A 769 9.11 -23.71 12.66
CA TRP A 769 8.17 -23.44 13.75
C TRP A 769 8.34 -22.03 14.33
N LEU A 770 9.57 -21.52 14.39
CA LEU A 770 9.90 -20.21 14.93
C LEU A 770 9.99 -19.11 13.87
N ASP A 771 9.56 -19.36 12.62
CA ASP A 771 9.85 -18.49 11.47
C ASP A 771 9.56 -17.00 11.73
N ASP A 772 8.40 -16.68 12.31
CA ASP A 772 7.99 -15.31 12.64
C ASP A 772 9.00 -14.56 13.54
N PHE A 773 9.83 -15.27 14.32
CA PHE A 773 10.85 -14.70 15.20
C PHE A 773 12.22 -14.56 14.55
N LEU A 774 12.41 -15.14 13.37
CA LEU A 774 13.72 -15.29 12.70
C LEU A 774 13.95 -14.25 11.61
N HIS A 775 13.12 -13.21 11.55
CA HIS A 775 13.26 -12.06 10.65
C HIS A 775 13.96 -10.89 11.36
N THR A 776 14.74 -10.10 10.61
CA THR A 776 15.64 -9.06 11.17
C THR A 776 14.96 -8.16 12.19
N ARG A 777 13.80 -7.57 11.85
CA ARG A 777 13.07 -6.66 12.76
C ARG A 777 12.70 -7.33 14.09
N MET A 778 12.23 -8.58 14.04
CA MET A 778 11.86 -9.34 15.23
C MET A 778 13.09 -9.70 16.07
N MET A 779 14.17 -10.15 15.42
CA MET A 779 15.42 -10.49 16.09
C MET A 779 16.08 -9.26 16.76
N TYR A 780 16.13 -8.12 16.08
CA TYR A 780 16.69 -6.89 16.66
C TYR A 780 15.83 -6.37 17.83
N ARG A 781 14.49 -6.45 17.73
CA ARG A 781 13.62 -6.11 18.88
C ARG A 781 13.84 -7.04 20.06
N ALA A 782 14.04 -8.34 19.81
CA ALA A 782 14.39 -9.29 20.87
C ALA A 782 15.78 -9.00 21.46
N LEU A 783 16.76 -8.69 20.63
CA LEU A 783 18.15 -8.38 21.01
C LEU A 783 18.23 -7.12 21.89
N HIS A 784 17.56 -6.04 21.49
CA HIS A 784 17.48 -4.82 22.31
C HIS A 784 16.64 -5.03 23.56
N GLY A 785 15.56 -5.81 23.44
CA GLY A 785 14.66 -6.13 24.54
C GLY A 785 15.33 -6.93 25.65
N SER A 786 16.23 -7.85 25.29
CA SER A 786 17.01 -8.68 26.20
C SER A 786 18.26 -7.97 26.74
N GLY A 787 18.79 -6.99 26.02
CA GLY A 787 20.03 -6.30 26.38
C GLY A 787 21.30 -7.06 25.95
N GLU A 788 21.16 -8.12 25.16
CA GLU A 788 22.27 -8.96 24.68
C GLU A 788 23.09 -8.29 23.55
N SER A 789 22.67 -7.12 23.04
CA SER A 789 23.45 -6.35 22.06
C SER A 789 24.83 -5.92 22.58
N GLY A 790 25.04 -5.92 23.90
CA GLY A 790 26.34 -5.66 24.53
C GLY A 790 27.29 -6.86 24.58
N ARG A 791 26.90 -8.03 24.05
CA ARG A 791 27.73 -9.25 24.02
C ARG A 791 28.00 -9.78 22.61
N LEU A 792 27.35 -9.22 21.59
CA LEU A 792 27.60 -9.55 20.19
C LEU A 792 28.54 -8.51 19.59
N ILE A 793 29.57 -8.98 18.88
CA ILE A 793 30.34 -8.14 17.95
C ILE A 793 29.55 -8.17 16.65
N ILE A 794 28.96 -7.02 16.27
CA ILE A 794 28.25 -6.83 15.00
C ILE A 794 28.83 -5.58 14.34
N GLN A 795 29.86 -5.75 13.50
CA GLN A 795 30.60 -4.64 12.89
C GLN A 795 30.94 -4.92 11.43
N ASP A 796 30.98 -3.85 10.65
CA ASP A 796 31.50 -3.81 9.29
C ASP A 796 32.77 -2.95 9.27
N VAL A 797 33.77 -3.38 8.50
CA VAL A 797 35.05 -2.70 8.35
C VAL A 797 35.48 -2.66 6.89
N ALA A 798 35.83 -1.47 6.38
CA ALA A 798 36.41 -1.26 5.06
C ALA A 798 37.88 -1.58 5.15
N MET A 799 38.35 -2.42 4.25
CA MET A 799 39.74 -2.84 4.18
C MET A 799 40.30 -2.62 2.78
N PRO A 800 41.58 -2.21 2.66
CA PRO A 800 42.31 -2.39 1.42
C PRO A 800 42.29 -3.87 1.05
N PRO A 801 41.99 -4.26 -0.21
CA PRO A 801 41.94 -5.66 -0.61
C PRO A 801 43.20 -6.46 -0.23
N GLN A 802 44.37 -5.83 -0.29
CA GLN A 802 45.66 -6.47 0.00
C GLN A 802 45.84 -6.82 1.48
N SER A 803 45.06 -6.22 2.38
CA SER A 803 45.18 -6.39 3.83
C SER A 803 44.04 -7.22 4.46
N VAL A 804 43.07 -7.66 3.65
CA VAL A 804 41.92 -8.45 4.11
C VAL A 804 42.34 -9.78 4.73
N GLU A 805 43.33 -10.47 4.14
CA GLU A 805 43.78 -11.76 4.65
C GLU A 805 44.36 -11.67 6.07
N GLU A 806 45.12 -10.62 6.37
CA GLU A 806 45.67 -10.38 7.71
C GLU A 806 44.56 -10.11 8.73
N LEU A 807 43.51 -9.35 8.35
CA LEU A 807 42.33 -9.16 9.20
C LEU A 807 41.58 -10.48 9.44
N VAL A 808 41.35 -11.28 8.39
CA VAL A 808 40.63 -12.56 8.50
C VAL A 808 41.38 -13.56 9.37
N ASN A 809 42.73 -13.54 9.33
CA ASN A 809 43.54 -14.34 10.25
C ASN A 809 43.30 -13.90 11.70
N TYR A 810 43.33 -12.59 11.99
CA TYR A 810 43.01 -12.08 13.33
C TYR A 810 41.60 -12.46 13.78
N THR A 811 40.56 -12.24 12.97
CA THR A 811 39.18 -12.54 13.38
C THR A 811 38.95 -14.05 13.57
N GLY A 812 39.58 -14.89 12.75
CA GLY A 812 39.53 -16.34 12.89
C GLY A 812 40.27 -16.86 14.12
N ASP A 813 41.48 -16.37 14.40
CA ASP A 813 42.36 -16.90 15.44
C ASP A 813 42.07 -16.29 16.82
N GLU A 814 41.79 -14.98 16.89
CA GLU A 814 41.60 -14.25 18.15
C GLU A 814 40.14 -14.09 18.58
N LEU A 815 39.22 -14.00 17.61
CA LEU A 815 37.78 -13.85 17.90
C LEU A 815 36.98 -15.12 17.64
N ASN A 816 37.48 -16.04 16.81
CA ASN A 816 36.78 -17.24 16.35
C ASN A 816 35.36 -16.94 15.83
N ILE A 817 35.23 -15.86 15.07
CA ILE A 817 33.96 -15.43 14.48
C ILE A 817 33.90 -15.91 13.02
N TRP A 818 32.93 -16.78 12.76
CA TRP A 818 32.59 -17.27 11.43
C TRP A 818 31.07 -17.41 11.29
N PRO A 819 30.52 -17.26 10.07
CA PRO A 819 31.20 -16.80 8.85
C PRO A 819 31.46 -15.28 8.82
N LEU A 820 32.16 -14.80 7.79
CA LEU A 820 32.45 -13.38 7.53
C LEU A 820 31.83 -12.96 6.18
N TRP A 821 31.31 -11.74 6.10
CA TRP A 821 30.76 -11.17 4.86
C TRP A 821 31.84 -10.41 4.09
N LEU A 822 31.88 -10.56 2.77
CA LEU A 822 32.74 -9.78 1.88
C LEU A 822 31.85 -8.98 0.94
N CYS A 823 31.99 -7.67 0.90
CA CYS A 823 31.19 -6.83 0.01
C CYS A 823 32.06 -5.73 -0.63
N PRO A 824 32.30 -5.75 -1.95
CA PRO A 824 33.11 -4.73 -2.60
C PRO A 824 32.36 -3.41 -2.69
N LEU A 825 33.07 -2.31 -2.40
CA LEU A 825 32.50 -0.96 -2.36
C LEU A 825 33.44 0.02 -3.07
N LYS A 826 32.86 1.05 -3.69
CA LYS A 826 33.64 2.17 -4.25
C LYS A 826 34.27 2.99 -3.11
N ARG A 827 35.57 3.29 -3.22
CA ARG A 827 36.26 4.17 -2.26
C ARG A 827 35.75 5.60 -2.41
N ARG A 828 35.45 6.26 -1.29
CA ARG A 828 35.03 7.68 -1.25
C ARG A 828 35.79 8.43 -0.16
N GLY A 829 36.59 9.42 -0.56
CA GLY A 829 37.33 10.27 0.39
C GLY A 829 36.48 11.40 0.98
N PRO A 830 36.97 12.08 2.03
CA PRO A 830 36.34 13.28 2.59
C PRO A 830 36.06 14.35 1.51
N PRO A 831 35.03 15.22 1.69
CA PRO A 831 34.26 15.47 2.92
C PRO A 831 33.03 14.55 3.08
N THR A 832 33.17 13.48 3.87
CA THR A 832 32.10 12.54 4.25
C THR A 832 32.57 11.70 5.44
N PHE A 833 31.63 11.12 6.18
CA PHE A 833 31.91 10.09 7.19
C PHE A 833 31.77 8.66 6.64
N HIS A 834 31.53 8.51 5.34
CA HIS A 834 31.69 7.21 4.71
C HIS A 834 33.12 6.70 4.96
N PRO A 835 33.26 5.42 5.29
CA PRO A 835 34.53 4.79 5.57
C PRO A 835 35.35 4.71 4.29
N PHE A 836 36.66 4.91 4.42
CA PHE A 836 37.60 4.81 3.33
C PHE A 836 38.89 4.15 3.79
N THR A 837 39.62 3.61 2.84
CA THR A 837 40.88 2.93 3.08
C THR A 837 42.07 3.87 2.92
N THR A 838 43.11 3.66 3.71
CA THR A 838 44.39 4.39 3.67
C THR A 838 45.55 3.40 3.52
N THR A 839 46.76 3.90 3.26
CA THR A 839 47.95 3.04 3.18
C THR A 839 48.22 2.35 4.52
N PRO A 840 48.41 1.01 4.54
CA PRO A 840 48.74 0.26 5.76
C PRO A 840 50.00 0.79 6.45
N ARG A 841 50.05 0.71 7.78
CA ARG A 841 51.14 1.26 8.59
C ARG A 841 52.51 0.69 8.21
N ARG A 842 52.63 -0.63 8.03
CA ARG A 842 53.89 -1.27 7.64
C ARG A 842 54.38 -0.77 6.29
N GLU A 843 53.48 -0.46 5.36
CA GLU A 843 53.86 0.06 4.05
C GLU A 843 54.30 1.52 4.14
N LYS A 844 53.63 2.33 4.97
CA LYS A 844 54.11 3.69 5.32
C LYS A 844 55.51 3.66 5.93
N GLU A 845 55.76 2.75 6.88
CA GLU A 845 57.08 2.56 7.51
C GLU A 845 58.14 2.13 6.47
N ARG A 846 57.79 1.26 5.51
CA ARG A 846 58.68 0.84 4.41
C ARG A 846 58.96 1.97 3.41
N GLN A 847 57.96 2.80 3.08
CA GLN A 847 58.13 3.98 2.22
C GLN A 847 59.07 5.00 2.87
N LEU A 848 58.91 5.26 4.18
CA LEU A 848 59.84 6.10 4.94
C LEU A 848 61.27 5.53 4.94
N LEU A 849 61.44 4.22 5.09
CA LEU A 849 62.74 3.55 5.07
C LEU A 849 63.41 3.55 3.68
N ARG A 850 62.64 3.62 2.60
CA ARG A 850 63.14 3.70 1.21
C ARG A 850 63.60 5.11 0.80
N GLY A 851 63.46 6.11 1.67
CA GLY A 851 63.81 7.49 1.37
C GLY A 851 62.88 8.14 0.32
N GLU A 852 61.73 7.53 0.04
CA GLU A 852 60.68 8.13 -0.77
C GLU A 852 60.07 9.27 0.06
N GLN A 853 60.58 10.50 -0.13
CA GLN A 853 60.01 11.69 0.50
C GLN A 853 58.54 11.79 0.08
N THR A 854 57.61 11.55 1.01
CA THR A 854 56.29 12.16 0.96
C THR A 854 56.52 13.67 0.97
N GLN A 855 56.47 14.31 -0.20
CA GLN A 855 56.13 15.71 -0.27
C GLN A 855 54.82 15.87 0.49
N GLN A 856 54.91 16.38 1.71
CA GLN A 856 53.79 17.07 2.34
C GLN A 856 53.50 18.28 1.46
N THR A 857 52.68 18.11 0.44
CA THR A 857 51.86 19.22 -0.06
C THR A 857 50.87 19.56 1.04
N ALA A 858 51.27 20.51 1.88
CA ALA A 858 50.41 21.20 2.84
C ALA A 858 49.36 22.10 2.14
N GLU A 859 49.20 22.00 0.82
CA GLU A 859 48.12 22.58 0.03
C GLU A 859 47.59 21.49 -0.90
N ASN A 860 46.32 21.12 -0.75
CA ASN A 860 45.60 20.11 -1.55
C ASN A 860 46.16 18.67 -1.47
N GLY A 861 45.82 17.95 -0.40
CA GLY A 861 45.85 16.49 -0.30
C GLY A 861 44.82 15.78 -1.21
N ARG A 862 44.71 16.22 -2.46
CA ARG A 862 44.02 15.50 -3.53
C ARG A 862 45.03 14.51 -4.11
N GLU A 863 45.15 13.32 -3.53
CA GLU A 863 45.41 12.13 -4.38
C GLU A 863 44.43 12.29 -5.57
N LYS A 864 44.94 12.40 -6.80
CA LYS A 864 44.17 12.77 -8.02
C LYS A 864 42.69 12.39 -7.87
N GLU A 865 41.84 13.39 -7.69
CA GLU A 865 40.38 13.24 -7.79
C GLU A 865 40.10 12.59 -9.16
N GLY A 866 39.82 11.28 -9.19
CA GLY A 866 39.46 10.61 -10.45
C GLY A 866 39.86 9.14 -10.65
N GLU A 867 40.77 8.53 -9.89
CA GLU A 867 41.05 7.08 -10.06
C GLU A 867 40.21 6.23 -9.09
N GLY A 868 39.12 5.68 -9.61
CA GLY A 868 38.15 4.84 -8.89
C GLY A 868 38.74 3.54 -8.35
N GLY A 869 39.25 3.59 -7.12
CA GLY A 869 39.67 2.39 -6.37
C GLY A 869 38.51 1.69 -5.67
N MET A 870 38.62 0.37 -5.53
CA MET A 870 37.69 -0.46 -4.77
C MET A 870 38.25 -0.76 -3.37
N MET A 871 37.36 -0.80 -2.38
CA MET A 871 37.62 -1.32 -1.04
C MET A 871 36.73 -2.54 -0.78
N LEU A 872 37.09 -3.35 0.22
CA LEU A 872 36.31 -4.51 0.60
C LEU A 872 35.77 -4.34 2.02
N ASN A 873 34.44 -4.37 2.17
CA ASN A 873 33.83 -4.49 3.48
C ASN A 873 33.97 -5.94 3.99
N VAL A 874 34.39 -6.09 5.24
CA VAL A 874 34.43 -7.36 5.97
C VAL A 874 33.44 -7.30 7.15
N GLY A 875 32.32 -8.02 7.03
CA GLY A 875 31.32 -8.12 8.09
C GLY A 875 31.70 -9.13 9.16
N VAL A 876 32.00 -8.65 10.37
CA VAL A 876 32.41 -9.44 11.54
C VAL A 876 31.24 -9.52 12.52
N TRP A 877 30.43 -10.59 12.40
CA TRP A 877 29.20 -10.75 13.17
C TRP A 877 29.16 -12.06 13.96
N GLY A 878 29.25 -11.98 15.29
CA GLY A 878 29.28 -13.16 16.16
C GLY A 878 29.28 -12.85 17.66
N TRP A 879 29.41 -13.90 18.47
CA TRP A 879 29.57 -13.76 19.92
C TRP A 879 30.93 -13.16 20.26
N GLY A 880 30.94 -12.13 21.10
CA GLY A 880 32.13 -11.64 21.75
C GLY A 880 32.38 -12.34 23.09
N PRO A 881 33.46 -11.96 23.81
CA PRO A 881 33.73 -12.47 25.15
C PRO A 881 32.60 -12.18 26.14
N ASP A 882 32.23 -13.16 26.97
CA ASP A 882 31.16 -13.01 27.99
C ASP A 882 31.47 -11.94 29.07
N CYS A 883 32.76 -11.70 29.32
CA CYS A 883 33.23 -10.73 30.30
C CYS A 883 33.22 -9.31 29.68
N PRO A 884 32.48 -8.34 30.25
CA PRO A 884 32.39 -6.98 29.71
C PRO A 884 33.76 -6.29 29.50
N LYS A 885 34.71 -6.47 30.42
CA LYS A 885 36.07 -5.94 30.29
C LYS A 885 36.80 -6.53 29.09
N LYS A 886 36.75 -7.85 28.93
CA LYS A 886 37.35 -8.55 27.77
C LYS A 886 36.64 -8.18 26.48
N PHE A 887 35.32 -7.97 26.51
CA PHE A 887 34.56 -7.51 25.35
C PHE A 887 35.03 -6.15 24.86
N VAL A 888 35.13 -5.16 25.75
CA VAL A 888 35.66 -3.83 25.40
C VAL A 888 37.11 -3.92 24.92
N GLN A 889 37.95 -4.71 25.60
CA GLN A 889 39.34 -4.93 25.19
C GLN A 889 39.42 -5.49 23.76
N LYS A 890 38.70 -6.56 23.43
CA LYS A 890 38.71 -7.17 22.10
C LYS A 890 38.15 -6.24 21.02
N ASN A 891 37.17 -5.39 21.33
CA ASN A 891 36.70 -4.37 20.41
C ASN A 891 37.79 -3.32 20.12
N ARG A 892 38.53 -2.87 21.14
CA ARG A 892 39.66 -1.95 20.97
C ARG A 892 40.83 -2.58 20.20
N GLU A 893 41.13 -3.85 20.44
CA GLU A 893 42.15 -4.58 19.68
C GLU A 893 41.75 -4.67 18.20
N LEU A 894 40.49 -4.99 17.90
CA LEU A 894 39.97 -4.99 16.53
C LEU A 894 40.08 -3.60 15.87
N GLU A 895 39.69 -2.53 16.57
CA GLU A 895 39.85 -1.15 16.11
C GLU A 895 41.31 -0.81 15.77
N GLN A 896 42.26 -1.23 16.61
CA GLN A 896 43.69 -1.04 16.38
C GLN A 896 44.18 -1.81 15.14
N VAL A 897 43.83 -3.10 15.03
CA VAL A 897 44.21 -3.96 13.90
C VAL A 897 43.69 -3.39 12.59
N VAL A 898 42.40 -3.01 12.54
CA VAL A 898 41.79 -2.41 11.35
C VAL A 898 42.55 -1.15 10.93
N ARG A 899 42.88 -0.26 11.88
CA ARG A 899 43.64 0.96 11.59
C ARG A 899 45.06 0.69 11.09
N ASP A 900 45.79 -0.23 11.72
CA ASP A 900 47.16 -0.58 11.32
C ASP A 900 47.20 -1.18 9.90
N LEU A 901 46.14 -1.89 9.53
CA LEU A 901 45.93 -2.45 8.19
C LEU A 901 45.35 -1.45 7.18
N GLY A 902 45.25 -0.16 7.54
CA GLY A 902 44.76 0.89 6.64
C GLY A 902 43.25 0.86 6.40
N GLY A 903 42.50 0.14 7.23
CA GLY A 903 41.05 0.05 7.17
C GLY A 903 40.31 1.06 8.06
N MET A 904 38.99 1.05 7.99
CA MET A 904 38.10 1.92 8.77
C MET A 904 36.79 1.22 9.13
N LYS A 905 36.25 1.49 10.32
CA LYS A 905 35.02 0.85 10.84
C LYS A 905 33.76 1.67 10.55
N TRP A 906 32.63 0.98 10.37
CA TRP A 906 31.30 1.59 10.25
C TRP A 906 30.80 2.16 11.58
N LEU A 907 30.14 3.32 11.52
CA LEU A 907 29.75 4.08 12.71
C LEU A 907 28.44 3.61 13.38
N TYR A 908 27.78 2.58 12.87
CA TYR A 908 26.57 2.02 13.52
C TYR A 908 26.89 1.12 14.73
N ALA A 909 28.13 0.59 14.79
CA ALA A 909 28.61 -0.29 15.85
C ALA A 909 29.11 0.49 17.08
N HIS A 910 29.47 -0.24 18.16
CA HIS A 910 30.12 0.37 19.32
C HIS A 910 31.48 0.93 18.92
N THR A 911 31.77 2.17 19.33
CA THR A 911 33.01 2.88 19.01
C THR A 911 33.75 3.23 20.29
N TYR A 912 35.00 2.78 20.40
CA TYR A 912 35.86 2.94 21.58
C TYR A 912 37.17 3.69 21.30
N TYR A 913 37.34 4.24 20.09
CA TYR A 913 38.42 5.17 19.75
C TYR A 913 38.49 6.34 20.72
N THR A 914 39.70 6.83 21.03
CA THR A 914 39.83 8.14 21.67
C THR A 914 39.44 9.25 20.68
N PRO A 915 39.15 10.47 21.16
CA PRO A 915 38.83 11.60 20.27
C PRO A 915 39.93 11.85 19.22
N GLU A 916 41.20 11.79 19.62
CA GLU A 916 42.35 12.03 18.75
C GLU A 916 42.44 10.95 17.66
N GLU A 917 42.23 9.68 18.03
CA GLU A 917 42.21 8.57 17.10
C GLU A 917 41.05 8.68 16.11
N PHE A 918 39.86 9.02 16.61
CA PHE A 918 38.67 9.16 15.80
C PHE A 918 38.82 10.28 14.78
N TRP A 919 39.19 11.49 15.21
CA TRP A 919 39.31 12.64 14.32
C TRP A 919 40.51 12.53 13.38
N GLY A 920 41.60 11.90 13.82
CA GLY A 920 42.77 11.62 12.99
C GLY A 920 42.43 10.77 11.76
N MET A 921 41.49 9.82 11.89
CA MET A 921 41.03 9.01 10.75
C MET A 921 40.30 9.82 9.67
N TYR A 922 39.69 10.96 10.02
CA TYR A 922 38.92 11.80 9.11
C TYR A 922 39.63 13.13 8.75
N GLY A 923 40.96 13.20 8.91
CA GLY A 923 41.74 14.40 8.58
C GLY A 923 41.56 15.55 9.58
N ASN A 924 41.51 15.23 10.87
CA ASN A 924 41.52 16.19 12.00
C ASN A 924 40.30 17.12 12.10
N HIS A 925 39.11 16.67 11.69
CA HIS A 925 37.82 17.34 11.94
C HIS A 925 37.63 18.74 11.29
N GLU A 926 38.63 19.31 10.61
CA GLU A 926 38.60 20.71 10.13
C GLU A 926 37.47 20.97 9.13
N TRP A 927 37.34 20.13 8.09
CA TRP A 927 36.29 20.25 7.08
C TRP A 927 34.88 20.20 7.71
N TYR A 928 34.71 19.31 8.70
CA TYR A 928 33.44 19.12 9.39
C TYR A 928 33.17 20.26 10.39
N SER A 929 34.20 20.84 11.02
CA SER A 929 34.10 22.07 11.83
C SER A 929 33.54 23.21 10.99
N LYS A 930 34.16 23.44 9.82
CA LYS A 930 33.77 24.50 8.88
C LYS A 930 32.33 24.35 8.44
N LEU A 931 31.88 23.13 8.12
CA LEU A 931 30.47 22.87 7.80
C LEU A 931 29.54 23.12 8.99
N ARG A 932 29.93 22.70 10.20
CA ARG A 932 29.12 22.95 11.41
C ARG A 932 28.98 24.44 11.71
N GLU A 933 30.02 25.22 11.51
CA GLU A 933 29.97 26.68 11.64
C GLU A 933 29.11 27.30 10.54
N LYS A 934 29.36 26.94 9.28
CA LYS A 934 28.61 27.44 8.10
C LYS A 934 27.10 27.21 8.24
N TYR A 935 26.69 26.04 8.74
CA TYR A 935 25.28 25.64 8.88
C TYR A 935 24.74 25.74 10.31
N GLN A 936 25.42 26.49 11.18
CA GLN A 936 25.01 26.75 12.57
C GLN A 936 24.72 25.50 13.41
N ALA A 937 25.34 24.37 13.06
CA ALA A 937 25.15 23.07 13.70
C ALA A 937 26.05 22.83 14.91
N THR A 938 26.77 23.85 15.40
CA THR A 938 27.69 23.75 16.55
C THR A 938 27.00 23.33 17.84
N ASN A 939 25.71 23.66 18.01
CA ASN A 939 24.88 23.27 19.16
C ASN A 939 24.38 21.82 19.11
N LEU A 940 24.50 21.13 17.97
CA LEU A 940 24.14 19.71 17.85
C LEU A 940 25.28 18.82 18.36
N PRO A 941 25.01 17.59 18.85
CA PRO A 941 26.07 16.63 19.13
C PRO A 941 26.94 16.38 17.90
N THR A 942 28.25 16.20 18.09
CA THR A 942 29.15 15.79 17.00
C THR A 942 28.90 14.33 16.59
N VAL A 943 29.50 13.89 15.48
CA VAL A 943 29.44 12.47 15.08
C VAL A 943 30.05 11.60 16.18
N TYR A 944 31.20 12.01 16.73
CA TYR A 944 31.85 11.33 17.85
C TYR A 944 30.92 11.18 19.07
N ASP A 945 30.24 12.25 19.48
CA ASP A 945 29.29 12.23 20.61
C ASP A 945 28.11 11.27 20.41
N LYS A 946 27.78 10.95 19.15
CA LYS A 946 26.72 10.02 18.79
C LYS A 946 27.19 8.57 18.74
N VAL A 947 28.45 8.31 18.40
CA VAL A 947 28.97 6.96 18.14
C VAL A 947 29.78 6.40 19.30
N TYR A 948 30.41 7.26 20.09
CA TYR A 948 31.26 6.87 21.23
C TYR A 948 30.47 6.14 22.32
N VAL A 949 31.07 5.06 22.84
CA VAL A 949 30.55 4.28 23.96
C VAL A 949 31.54 4.35 25.11
N ASP A 950 31.10 4.85 26.27
CA ASP A 950 31.91 4.91 27.48
C ASP A 950 32.18 3.49 28.04
N PRO A 951 33.44 3.04 28.08
CA PRO A 951 33.82 1.74 28.64
C PRO A 951 33.28 1.48 30.05
N LYS A 952 33.29 2.51 30.91
CA LYS A 952 32.88 2.38 32.32
C LYS A 952 31.39 2.09 32.45
N GLN A 953 30.57 2.69 31.59
CA GLN A 953 29.12 2.45 31.56
C GLN A 953 28.76 1.04 31.08
N VAL A 954 29.60 0.43 30.24
CA VAL A 954 29.43 -0.97 29.80
C VAL A 954 29.74 -1.92 30.97
N GLU A 955 30.75 -1.59 31.77
CA GLU A 955 31.16 -2.37 32.96
C GLU A 955 30.15 -2.26 34.12
N GLU A 956 29.59 -1.07 34.38
CA GLU A 956 28.70 -0.80 35.53
C GLU A 956 27.24 -1.25 35.35
N LYS A 957 26.75 -1.43 34.10
CA LYS A 957 25.34 -1.78 33.77
C LYS A 957 24.85 -3.12 34.34
N VAL A 958 25.73 -3.88 35.02
CA VAL A 958 25.46 -5.16 35.68
C VAL A 958 24.86 -5.01 37.09
N ALA A 959 24.96 -3.84 37.75
CA ALA A 959 24.65 -3.68 39.19
C ALA A 959 23.34 -2.92 39.53
N GLY A 960 22.23 -3.13 38.78
CA GLY A 960 20.95 -2.40 38.99
C GLY A 960 19.81 -3.24 39.58
N ARG A 961 18.81 -2.57 40.20
CA ARG A 961 17.61 -3.13 40.91
C ARG A 961 16.74 -4.18 40.15
N HIS A 962 16.98 -4.43 38.85
CA HIS A 962 16.28 -5.44 38.03
C HIS A 962 17.19 -6.59 37.54
N TRP A 963 18.31 -6.84 38.22
CA TRP A 963 19.35 -7.78 37.79
C TRP A 963 18.85 -9.22 37.54
N LEU A 964 17.83 -9.69 38.27
CA LEU A 964 17.24 -11.03 38.11
C LEU A 964 16.58 -11.23 36.73
N LEU A 965 15.87 -10.23 36.21
CA LEU A 965 15.23 -10.29 34.88
C LEU A 965 16.23 -10.17 33.72
N LYS A 966 17.48 -9.79 34.00
CA LYS A 966 18.58 -9.68 33.03
C LYS A 966 19.46 -10.93 32.97
N ARG A 967 19.10 -12.00 33.70
CA ARG A 967 19.82 -13.26 33.70
C ARG A 967 19.19 -14.25 32.73
N TRP A 968 20.00 -15.14 32.17
CA TRP A 968 19.51 -16.26 31.40
C TRP A 968 18.60 -17.17 32.25
N PRO A 969 17.46 -17.68 31.75
CA PRO A 969 16.87 -17.45 30.42
C PRO A 969 15.87 -16.28 30.35
N LEU A 970 15.58 -15.62 31.48
CA LEU A 970 14.54 -14.58 31.61
C LEU A 970 14.76 -13.39 30.68
N ALA A 971 16.02 -12.96 30.48
CA ALA A 971 16.34 -11.84 29.59
C ALA A 971 15.91 -12.13 28.13
N GLY A 972 16.17 -13.35 27.64
CA GLY A 972 15.73 -13.81 26.33
C GLY A 972 14.20 -13.84 26.21
N LEU A 973 13.50 -14.33 27.23
CA LEU A 973 12.02 -14.37 27.26
C LEU A 973 11.41 -12.96 27.27
N VAL A 974 12.02 -12.01 27.98
CA VAL A 974 11.61 -10.58 27.94
C VAL A 974 11.84 -10.00 26.55
N GLY A 975 12.95 -10.33 25.90
CA GLY A 975 13.22 -9.96 24.50
C GLY A 975 12.13 -10.47 23.55
N ILE A 976 11.82 -11.77 23.62
CA ILE A 976 10.76 -12.40 22.81
C ILE A 976 9.41 -11.74 23.07
N ARG A 977 9.02 -11.53 24.34
CA ARG A 977 7.76 -10.84 24.68
C ARG A 977 7.69 -9.46 24.05
N LYS A 978 8.75 -8.66 24.15
CA LYS A 978 8.82 -7.33 23.53
C LYS A 978 8.71 -7.41 22.02
N ALA A 979 9.34 -8.40 21.37
CA ALA A 979 9.21 -8.64 19.94
C ALA A 979 7.79 -9.05 19.51
N ILE A 980 7.06 -9.85 20.30
CA ILE A 980 5.65 -10.21 20.02
C ILE A 980 4.73 -8.99 20.15
N GLN A 981 4.86 -8.23 21.24
CA GLN A 981 4.06 -7.01 21.48
C GLN A 981 4.19 -5.98 20.35
N SER A 982 5.35 -6.02 19.72
CA SER A 982 5.77 -5.22 18.60
C SER A 982 4.97 -5.45 17.31
N LYS A 983 4.43 -6.66 17.13
CA LYS A 983 3.68 -7.10 15.93
C LYS A 983 4.44 -7.05 14.59
N ASP A 984 5.77 -6.87 14.59
CA ASP A 984 6.55 -6.78 13.35
C ASP A 984 6.53 -8.06 12.51
N TYR A 985 6.20 -9.23 13.10
CA TYR A 985 5.99 -10.47 12.35
C TYR A 985 4.87 -10.35 11.29
N LEU A 986 3.90 -9.44 11.50
CA LEU A 986 2.85 -9.17 10.50
C LEU A 986 3.41 -8.48 9.25
N LEU A 987 4.48 -7.69 9.36
CA LEU A 987 5.09 -7.01 8.22
C LEU A 987 5.69 -8.02 7.24
N HIS A 988 6.39 -9.03 7.75
CA HIS A 988 6.89 -10.13 6.91
C HIS A 988 5.75 -10.95 6.31
N ARG A 989 4.75 -11.33 7.11
CA ARG A 989 3.60 -12.11 6.60
C ARG A 989 2.85 -11.42 5.47
N ASN A 990 2.73 -10.09 5.54
CA ASN A 990 2.02 -9.27 4.57
C ASN A 990 2.94 -8.68 3.48
N ALA A 991 4.22 -9.06 3.45
CA ALA A 991 5.18 -8.54 2.48
C ALA A 991 4.74 -8.85 1.04
N THR A 992 4.59 -7.80 0.22
CA THR A 992 4.14 -7.91 -1.17
C THR A 992 5.30 -8.18 -2.13
N TRP A 993 6.55 -7.92 -1.72
CA TRP A 993 7.77 -8.23 -2.49
C TRP A 993 8.10 -9.72 -2.58
N LYS A 994 7.47 -10.57 -1.76
CA LYS A 994 7.70 -12.01 -1.75
C LYS A 994 7.27 -12.66 -3.05
N TYR A 995 8.04 -13.64 -3.48
CA TYR A 995 7.69 -14.39 -4.68
C TYR A 995 6.43 -15.22 -4.45
N LYS A 996 5.47 -15.05 -5.35
CA LYS A 996 4.27 -15.88 -5.43
C LYS A 996 4.31 -16.57 -6.77
N GLU A 997 4.51 -17.89 -6.74
CA GLU A 997 4.50 -18.72 -7.94
C GLU A 997 3.14 -18.56 -8.65
N THR A 998 3.18 -17.95 -9.83
CA THR A 998 2.05 -17.91 -10.77
C THR A 998 1.81 -19.35 -11.21
N LYS A 999 0.91 -20.08 -10.55
CA LYS A 999 0.35 -21.32 -11.13
C LYS A 999 -0.82 -20.98 -12.04
#